data_AF-A0A239NMU1-F1
#
_entry.id   AF-A0A239NMU1-F1
#
_cell.length_a   1.000
_cell.length_b   1.000
_cell.length_c   1.000
_cell.angle_alpha   90.00
_cell.angle_beta   90.00
_cell.angle_gamma   90.00
#
_symmetry.space_group_name_H-M   'P 1'
#
loop_
_entity.id
_entity.type
_entity.pdbx_description
1 polymer ?
#
loop_
_entity_poly.entity_id
_entity_poly.type
_entity_poly.pdbx_seq_one_letter_code
_entity_poly.pdbx_strand_id
1 'polypeptide(L)'
;MCGLAGYARLDGQDLGPEFDGLLNNFAELLHHRGPDERELLRSGPVGLAFTRLSLVNPQDGTQPLISDDGNLVLIANGEVYNHKELAAGLPSDVRLKTGSDCEVLLYLYRQHGLDFLRDVRGMFAIILWDRARGQLVLARDRFGIKPLYYHRTDQRIVLSSEIKGLFADPATPRRFAWARALSVPTVAAAPRFSAEQMCTWFEGVESVPAASVLRVDLRDGKTVEHRYWELPTAADESTSAEGFIERYGDLLESSIRDCATADSELGLFLSGGIDSSIVLALARKQVEELHTFTALSGGTRANGDAEHSSWLADQWGIPNHQVLFEPGLTPTPEQWLRLVWLTESPMVGPEVYYKHELHRFARQVRPELRGMLLGAASDEFNGGYSEGMGDDWAGFLSGLRGMNRTTRLDGMPGLRYWWGEGEAFLSDNVLNSQGAEQDTDLYASYVLSEYRKVQQYNVWHEDRTAAGSGVEARVPFLDHRIVELTSSIPEHLRPRLLWDKRILREAVGSRVPRRIAERPKVPFFYGNGTHHAYGMLVRLMNSNGRELVERALAAPGASTYLDADSIRQGLNNFGEGTSDSPSVELLMRIVNMGLLAEMATSAPRLESMDTGTVRTELRVHSDLLAETQKIFEAGRNYDLTAVPVSAKGLLLLSDASGDWYLANDGQIEFVLEPESPIVRVLQRIDGTSTLATVLREADVKLKAVEEELDALVDQRLVLFVA
;
A
#
# COMPACT_ATOMS: atom_id res chain seq x y z
N MET A 1 14.65 -8.21 -5.19
CA MET A 1 14.88 -7.06 -4.29
C MET A 1 16.30 -7.01 -3.81
N CYS A 2 16.98 -5.92 -4.11
CA CYS A 2 18.33 -5.70 -3.62
C CYS A 2 18.34 -4.54 -2.61
N GLY A 3 19.27 -4.59 -1.66
CA GLY A 3 19.60 -3.45 -0.82
C GLY A 3 20.68 -2.62 -1.48
N LEU A 4 20.40 -1.32 -1.64
CA LEU A 4 21.39 -0.35 -2.09
C LEU A 4 21.72 0.58 -0.93
N ALA A 5 23.00 0.85 -0.73
CA ALA A 5 23.44 1.96 0.10
C ALA A 5 24.76 2.54 -0.40
N GLY A 6 25.00 3.80 -0.05
CA GLY A 6 26.22 4.48 -0.43
C GLY A 6 26.56 5.67 0.46
N TYR A 7 27.84 6.02 0.44
CA TYR A 7 28.39 7.21 1.06
C TYR A 7 29.32 7.87 0.05
N ALA A 8 29.22 9.18 -0.13
CA ALA A 8 30.19 9.92 -0.92
C ALA A 8 30.58 11.24 -0.28
N ARG A 9 31.87 11.57 -0.35
CA ARG A 9 32.37 12.90 0.02
C ARG A 9 32.15 13.89 -1.13
N LEU A 10 31.72 15.09 -0.79
CA LEU A 10 31.45 16.17 -1.75
C LEU A 10 32.62 17.15 -1.92
N ASP A 11 33.75 16.87 -1.26
CA ASP A 11 35.03 17.55 -1.44
C ASP A 11 36.01 16.76 -2.34
N GLY A 12 35.54 15.65 -2.91
CA GLY A 12 36.31 14.75 -3.79
C GLY A 12 37.44 13.98 -3.10
N GLN A 13 37.60 14.08 -1.77
CA GLN A 13 38.64 13.37 -1.05
C GLN A 13 38.32 11.88 -0.91
N ASP A 14 39.37 11.06 -0.87
CA ASP A 14 39.25 9.62 -0.75
C ASP A 14 38.69 9.17 0.61
N LEU A 15 37.94 8.07 0.60
CA LEU A 15 37.49 7.37 1.79
C LEU A 15 38.59 6.45 2.35
N GLY A 16 38.99 6.70 3.59
CA GLY A 16 39.93 5.85 4.31
C GLY A 16 39.30 4.54 4.82
N PRO A 17 40.13 3.60 5.33
CA PRO A 17 39.67 2.31 5.87
C PRO A 17 38.66 2.41 7.03
N GLU A 18 38.60 3.54 7.73
CA GLU A 18 37.63 3.79 8.79
C GLU A 18 36.16 3.71 8.32
N PHE A 19 35.92 3.84 7.01
CA PHE A 19 34.59 3.71 6.42
C PHE A 19 34.15 2.25 6.21
N ASP A 20 35.05 1.27 6.33
CA ASP A 20 34.70 -0.14 6.14
C ASP A 20 33.63 -0.58 7.15
N GLY A 21 33.66 -0.07 8.40
CA GLY A 21 32.62 -0.33 9.39
C GLY A 21 31.25 0.23 9.01
N LEU A 22 31.21 1.42 8.39
CA LEU A 22 29.97 2.03 7.89
C LEU A 22 29.37 1.20 6.75
N LEU A 23 30.20 0.80 5.79
CA LEU A 23 29.77 -0.02 4.65
C LEU A 23 29.27 -1.39 5.11
N ASN A 24 29.90 -1.97 6.12
CA ASN A 24 29.42 -3.22 6.71
C ASN A 24 28.03 -3.04 7.34
N ASN A 25 27.84 -1.99 8.13
CA ASN A 25 26.56 -1.68 8.79
C ASN A 25 25.43 -1.42 7.77
N PHE A 26 25.72 -0.75 6.64
CA PHE A 26 24.74 -0.61 5.57
C PHE A 26 24.23 -1.97 5.07
N ALA A 27 25.14 -2.90 4.81
CA ALA A 27 24.78 -4.22 4.31
C ALA A 27 24.01 -5.05 5.35
N GLU A 28 24.36 -4.97 6.63
CA GLU A 28 23.62 -5.62 7.72
C GLU A 28 22.18 -5.09 7.79
N LEU A 29 22.01 -3.76 7.80
CA LEU A 29 20.68 -3.13 7.85
C LEU A 29 19.78 -3.44 6.65
N LEU A 30 20.36 -3.83 5.51
CA LEU A 30 19.64 -4.11 4.26
C LEU A 30 19.66 -5.60 3.88
N HIS A 31 20.18 -6.48 4.75
CA HIS A 31 20.31 -7.90 4.47
C HIS A 31 18.96 -8.57 4.19
N HIS A 32 17.89 -8.17 4.89
CA HIS A 32 16.55 -8.73 4.68
C HIS A 32 16.05 -8.56 3.24
N ARG A 33 16.41 -7.46 2.56
CA ARG A 33 16.01 -7.21 1.18
C ARG A 33 16.68 -8.18 0.23
N GLY A 34 17.99 -8.37 0.41
CA GLY A 34 18.87 -9.16 -0.45
C GLY A 34 19.71 -10.16 0.35
N PRO A 35 19.14 -11.31 0.75
CA PRO A 35 19.80 -12.25 1.64
C PRO A 35 20.86 -13.14 0.98
N ASP A 36 20.95 -13.16 -0.36
CA ASP A 36 21.72 -14.17 -1.08
C ASP A 36 23.21 -13.81 -1.21
N GLU A 37 23.53 -12.54 -1.44
CA GLU A 37 24.91 -12.06 -1.57
C GLU A 37 25.09 -10.67 -0.94
N ARG A 38 26.34 -10.35 -0.63
CA ARG A 38 26.76 -9.05 -0.10
C ARG A 38 28.07 -8.64 -0.75
N GLU A 39 28.12 -7.41 -1.23
CA GLU A 39 29.32 -6.82 -1.82
C GLU A 39 29.53 -5.39 -1.35
N LEU A 40 30.79 -5.04 -1.09
CA LEU A 40 31.20 -3.72 -0.63
C LEU A 40 32.27 -3.16 -1.57
N LEU A 41 32.14 -1.89 -1.92
CA LEU A 41 33.14 -1.15 -2.67
C LEU A 41 33.53 0.09 -1.89
N ARG A 42 34.82 0.28 -1.62
CA ARG A 42 35.38 1.56 -1.18
C ARG A 42 36.46 1.99 -2.16
N SER A 43 36.23 3.09 -2.87
CA SER A 43 37.15 3.55 -3.91
C SER A 43 37.00 5.05 -4.13
N GLY A 44 38.13 5.76 -4.08
CA GLY A 44 38.14 7.22 -4.18
C GLY A 44 37.18 7.85 -3.15
N PRO A 45 36.37 8.86 -3.53
CA PRO A 45 35.44 9.52 -2.62
C PRO A 45 34.14 8.75 -2.37
N VAL A 46 33.97 7.54 -2.93
CA VAL A 46 32.71 6.79 -2.91
C VAL A 46 32.86 5.44 -2.21
N GLY A 47 31.88 5.14 -1.37
CA GLY A 47 31.67 3.83 -0.75
C GLY A 47 30.27 3.32 -1.09
N LEU A 48 30.16 2.07 -1.53
CA LEU A 48 28.90 1.41 -1.88
C LEU A 48 28.77 0.11 -1.10
N ALA A 49 27.55 -0.20 -0.70
CA ALA A 49 27.18 -1.49 -0.13
C ALA A 49 25.96 -2.03 -0.88
N PHE A 50 26.04 -3.30 -1.28
CA PHE A 50 25.01 -3.98 -2.05
C PHE A 50 24.64 -5.29 -1.36
N THR A 51 23.35 -5.58 -1.26
CA THR A 51 22.82 -6.88 -0.83
C THR A 51 21.90 -7.42 -1.92
N ARG A 52 22.08 -8.67 -2.34
CA ARG A 52 21.44 -9.25 -3.53
C ARG A 52 20.31 -10.19 -3.17
N LEU A 53 19.17 -10.07 -3.85
CA LEU A 53 18.23 -11.17 -4.04
C LEU A 53 18.36 -11.64 -5.49
N SER A 54 18.75 -12.89 -5.68
CA SER A 54 18.98 -13.48 -7.00
C SER A 54 17.66 -13.95 -7.61
N LEU A 55 17.11 -13.13 -8.51
CA LEU A 55 15.84 -13.38 -9.22
C LEU A 55 16.03 -13.68 -10.71
N VAL A 56 16.90 -12.89 -11.36
CA VAL A 56 17.37 -13.10 -12.73
C VAL A 56 18.87 -13.39 -12.69
N ASN A 57 19.26 -14.40 -13.44
CA ASN A 57 20.62 -14.88 -13.65
C ASN A 57 21.45 -15.01 -12.35
N PRO A 58 21.15 -16.03 -11.52
CA PRO A 58 21.80 -16.19 -10.23
C PRO A 58 23.33 -16.37 -10.30
N GLN A 59 23.90 -16.75 -11.45
CA GLN A 59 25.31 -17.16 -11.55
C GLN A 59 26.33 -16.02 -11.73
N ASP A 60 25.97 -14.91 -12.38
CA ASP A 60 26.96 -13.85 -12.73
C ASP A 60 26.44 -12.39 -12.54
N GLY A 61 25.29 -12.21 -11.90
CA GLY A 61 24.65 -10.90 -11.69
C GLY A 61 25.06 -10.14 -10.42
N THR A 62 26.19 -10.47 -9.80
CA THR A 62 26.72 -9.76 -8.63
C THR A 62 27.02 -8.29 -8.97
N GLN A 63 26.77 -7.38 -8.02
CA GLN A 63 26.99 -5.95 -8.20
C GLN A 63 27.94 -5.42 -7.11
N PRO A 64 28.78 -4.41 -7.38
CA PRO A 64 28.65 -3.43 -8.45
C PRO A 64 28.97 -3.92 -9.87
N LEU A 65 28.15 -3.50 -10.83
CA LEU A 65 28.40 -3.69 -12.26
C LEU A 65 29.40 -2.63 -12.74
N ILE A 66 30.44 -3.06 -13.45
CA ILE A 66 31.54 -2.19 -13.87
C ILE A 66 31.75 -2.28 -15.38
N SER A 67 31.63 -1.13 -16.04
CA SER A 67 31.89 -0.93 -17.48
C SER A 67 33.24 -1.50 -17.95
N ASP A 68 33.34 -1.81 -19.24
CA ASP A 68 34.55 -2.26 -19.94
C ASP A 68 35.81 -1.44 -19.63
N ASP A 69 35.71 -0.11 -19.63
CA ASP A 69 36.80 0.82 -19.34
C ASP A 69 37.03 1.08 -17.83
N GLY A 70 36.16 0.56 -16.97
CA GLY A 70 36.24 0.72 -15.52
C GLY A 70 35.83 2.10 -14.98
N ASN A 71 35.31 3.00 -15.83
CA ASN A 71 34.96 4.36 -15.44
C ASN A 71 33.57 4.47 -14.80
N LEU A 72 32.64 3.62 -15.22
CA LEU A 72 31.28 3.57 -14.70
C LEU A 72 31.11 2.37 -13.76
N VAL A 73 30.56 2.64 -12.59
CA VAL A 73 30.21 1.66 -11.56
C VAL A 73 28.73 1.83 -11.22
N LEU A 74 27.94 0.77 -11.24
CA LEU A 74 26.50 0.82 -10.99
C LEU A 74 26.09 -0.24 -9.98
N ILE A 75 25.25 0.16 -9.02
CA ILE A 75 24.40 -0.74 -8.25
C ILE A 75 22.94 -0.37 -8.50
N ALA A 76 22.08 -1.37 -8.64
CA ALA A 76 20.66 -1.23 -8.94
C ALA A 76 19.81 -2.26 -8.19
N ASN A 77 18.65 -1.81 -7.76
CA ASN A 77 17.60 -2.64 -7.17
C ASN A 77 16.39 -2.55 -8.10
N GLY A 78 16.01 -3.66 -8.72
CA GLY A 78 14.90 -3.71 -9.66
C GLY A 78 15.20 -4.57 -10.87
N GLU A 79 14.40 -4.37 -11.92
CA GLU A 79 14.38 -5.14 -13.15
C GLU A 79 14.24 -4.22 -14.37
N VAL A 80 15.05 -4.47 -15.40
CA VAL A 80 14.97 -3.87 -16.73
C VAL A 80 14.39 -4.91 -17.69
N TYR A 81 13.06 -4.92 -17.81
CA TYR A 81 12.34 -5.94 -18.57
C TYR A 81 12.74 -6.00 -20.05
N ASN A 82 13.06 -4.85 -20.65
CA ASN A 82 13.49 -4.77 -22.05
C ASN A 82 15.01 -4.74 -22.25
N HIS A 83 15.81 -5.24 -21.29
CA HIS A 83 17.27 -5.19 -21.38
C HIS A 83 17.83 -5.85 -22.65
N LYS A 84 17.22 -6.94 -23.14
CA LYS A 84 17.66 -7.62 -24.37
C LYS A 84 17.44 -6.77 -25.62
N GLU A 85 16.32 -6.05 -25.67
CA GLU A 85 16.01 -5.11 -26.75
C GLU A 85 16.98 -3.92 -26.72
N LEU A 86 17.20 -3.34 -25.54
CA LEU A 86 18.13 -2.23 -25.35
C LEU A 86 19.57 -2.63 -25.69
N ALA A 87 19.99 -3.82 -25.28
CA ALA A 87 21.32 -4.36 -25.57
C ALA A 87 21.54 -4.58 -27.07
N ALA A 88 20.51 -5.02 -27.80
CA ALA A 88 20.57 -5.17 -29.26
C ALA A 88 20.73 -3.83 -30.00
N GLY A 89 20.31 -2.72 -29.38
CA GLY A 89 20.49 -1.36 -29.90
C GLY A 89 21.85 -0.73 -29.59
N LEU A 90 22.70 -1.37 -28.76
CA LEU A 90 24.01 -0.82 -28.40
C LEU A 90 25.00 -0.91 -29.57
N PRO A 91 26.01 -0.01 -29.62
CA PRO A 91 27.08 -0.07 -30.61
C PRO A 91 27.79 -1.44 -30.63
N SER A 92 28.21 -1.88 -31.82
CA SER A 92 28.73 -3.23 -32.05
C SER A 92 30.05 -3.57 -31.32
N ASP A 93 30.74 -2.55 -30.79
CA ASP A 93 31.96 -2.65 -30.00
C ASP A 93 31.67 -2.84 -28.50
N VAL A 94 30.45 -2.58 -28.04
CA VAL A 94 30.04 -2.82 -26.65
C VAL A 94 29.93 -4.32 -26.38
N ARG A 95 30.51 -4.77 -25.27
CA ARG A 95 30.41 -6.15 -24.78
C ARG A 95 29.93 -6.12 -23.33
N LEU A 96 28.72 -6.62 -23.12
CA LEU A 96 28.20 -6.89 -21.78
C LEU A 96 29.06 -8.01 -21.15
N LYS A 97 29.45 -7.83 -19.90
CA LYS A 97 30.31 -8.74 -19.14
C LYS A 97 29.51 -9.74 -18.31
N THR A 98 28.27 -9.41 -17.98
CA THR A 98 27.37 -10.21 -17.16
C THR A 98 26.06 -10.43 -17.92
N GLY A 99 25.24 -11.36 -17.45
CA GLY A 99 23.87 -11.47 -17.92
C GLY A 99 22.86 -10.76 -17.02
N SER A 100 23.30 -9.77 -16.22
CA SER A 100 22.37 -8.91 -15.47
C SER A 100 21.63 -7.99 -16.45
N ASP A 101 20.31 -7.94 -16.29
CA ASP A 101 19.41 -7.00 -16.94
C ASP A 101 19.83 -5.53 -16.74
N CYS A 102 20.43 -5.20 -15.58
CA CYS A 102 20.85 -3.86 -15.23
C CYS A 102 22.20 -3.43 -15.86
N GLU A 103 23.01 -4.34 -16.44
CA GLU A 103 24.31 -3.96 -17.01
C GLU A 103 24.16 -3.01 -18.21
N VAL A 104 23.09 -3.18 -18.98
CA VAL A 104 22.78 -2.35 -20.16
C VAL A 104 22.73 -0.85 -19.81
N LEU A 105 22.34 -0.52 -18.57
CA LEU A 105 22.18 0.86 -18.09
C LEU A 105 23.49 1.64 -18.06
N LEU A 106 24.62 0.97 -17.79
CA LEU A 106 25.95 1.60 -17.85
C LEU A 106 26.22 2.20 -19.23
N TYR A 107 25.90 1.43 -20.27
CA TYR A 107 26.18 1.78 -21.65
C TYR A 107 25.16 2.77 -22.22
N LEU A 108 23.89 2.67 -21.80
CA LEU A 108 22.90 3.69 -22.09
C LEU A 108 23.29 5.05 -21.49
N TYR A 109 23.76 5.09 -20.24
CA TYR A 109 24.27 6.33 -19.62
C TYR A 109 25.48 6.88 -20.40
N ARG A 110 26.40 6.01 -20.80
CA ARG A 110 27.56 6.41 -21.62
C ARG A 110 27.14 7.07 -22.94
N GLN A 111 26.07 6.59 -23.58
CA GLN A 111 25.60 7.06 -24.88
C GLN A 111 24.68 8.28 -24.79
N HIS A 112 23.78 8.31 -23.81
CA HIS A 112 22.67 9.27 -23.74
C HIS A 112 22.78 10.25 -22.57
N GLY A 113 23.76 10.11 -21.69
CA GLY A 113 23.91 10.95 -20.51
C GLY A 113 22.70 10.81 -19.59
N LEU A 114 22.08 11.93 -19.21
CA LEU A 114 20.94 11.92 -18.26
C LEU A 114 19.64 11.38 -18.87
N ASP A 115 19.52 11.31 -20.20
CA ASP A 115 18.35 10.79 -20.91
C ASP A 115 18.33 9.25 -21.00
N PHE A 116 19.29 8.55 -20.40
CA PHE A 116 19.50 7.11 -20.59
C PHE A 116 18.36 6.18 -20.16
N LEU A 117 17.40 6.69 -19.40
CA LEU A 117 16.25 5.94 -18.91
C LEU A 117 14.99 6.11 -19.76
N ARG A 118 15.05 6.96 -20.80
CA ARG A 118 13.88 7.28 -21.64
C ARG A 118 13.21 6.04 -22.20
N ASP A 119 13.96 5.10 -22.73
CA ASP A 119 13.42 3.90 -23.38
C ASP A 119 13.43 2.66 -22.47
N VAL A 120 13.77 2.83 -21.19
CA VAL A 120 13.88 1.72 -20.23
C VAL A 120 12.49 1.38 -19.69
N ARG A 121 12.11 0.10 -19.82
CA ARG A 121 10.90 -0.49 -19.26
C ARG A 121 11.26 -1.33 -18.05
N GLY A 122 10.77 -0.95 -16.89
CA GLY A 122 11.21 -1.59 -15.66
C GLY A 122 10.74 -0.88 -14.41
N MET A 123 11.12 -1.47 -13.29
CA MET A 123 11.03 -0.90 -11.95
C MET A 123 12.44 -0.90 -11.39
N PHE A 124 12.98 0.23 -10.96
CA PHE A 124 14.39 0.30 -10.58
C PHE A 124 14.71 1.53 -9.73
N ALA A 125 15.68 1.34 -8.85
CA ALA A 125 16.44 2.41 -8.21
C ALA A 125 17.92 2.18 -8.56
N ILE A 126 18.64 3.24 -8.91
CA ILE A 126 20.01 3.17 -9.43
C ILE A 126 20.91 4.12 -8.64
N ILE A 127 22.10 3.64 -8.28
CA ILE A 127 23.24 4.46 -7.89
C ILE A 127 24.37 4.16 -8.88
N LEU A 128 24.68 5.12 -9.75
CA LEU A 128 25.77 5.06 -10.72
C LEU A 128 26.86 6.07 -10.35
N TRP A 129 28.10 5.63 -10.31
CA TRP A 129 29.27 6.47 -10.13
C TRP A 129 30.07 6.56 -11.42
N ASP A 130 30.17 7.78 -11.95
CA ASP A 130 31.02 8.14 -13.08
C ASP A 130 32.35 8.69 -12.54
N ARG A 131 33.37 7.82 -12.52
CA ARG A 131 34.71 8.12 -12.01
C ARG A 131 35.39 9.21 -12.82
N ALA A 132 35.27 9.14 -14.14
CA ALA A 132 35.94 10.06 -15.06
C ALA A 132 35.44 11.50 -14.89
N ARG A 133 34.13 11.65 -14.62
CA ARG A 133 33.51 12.97 -14.39
C ARG A 133 33.47 13.39 -12.92
N GLY A 134 33.76 12.49 -11.98
CA GLY A 134 33.62 12.74 -10.55
C GLY A 134 32.16 12.98 -10.15
N GLN A 135 31.24 12.18 -10.70
CA GLN A 135 29.80 12.40 -10.58
C GLN A 135 29.09 11.18 -10.04
N LEU A 136 28.13 11.41 -9.15
CA LEU A 136 27.18 10.40 -8.69
C LEU A 136 25.83 10.66 -9.36
N VAL A 137 25.23 9.63 -9.93
CA VAL A 137 23.98 9.66 -10.66
C VAL A 137 23.00 8.74 -9.95
N LEU A 138 21.90 9.31 -9.47
CA LEU A 138 20.85 8.63 -8.73
C LEU A 138 19.59 8.65 -9.58
N ALA A 139 18.88 7.55 -9.70
CA ALA A 139 17.66 7.54 -10.49
C ALA A 139 16.62 6.56 -9.95
N ARG A 140 15.35 6.83 -10.24
CA ARG A 140 14.22 5.94 -9.99
C ARG A 140 13.36 5.77 -11.23
N ASP A 141 12.66 4.65 -11.29
CA ASP A 141 11.65 4.38 -12.31
C ASP A 141 10.50 5.40 -12.29
N ARG A 142 9.66 5.36 -13.32
CA ARG A 142 8.61 6.34 -13.59
C ARG A 142 7.60 6.49 -12.46
N PHE A 143 7.28 5.41 -11.75
CA PHE A 143 6.29 5.42 -10.68
C PHE A 143 6.93 5.37 -9.29
N GLY A 144 8.26 5.41 -9.20
CA GLY A 144 8.97 5.24 -7.95
C GLY A 144 8.68 3.89 -7.29
N ILE A 145 8.50 2.82 -8.08
CA ILE A 145 8.22 1.48 -7.56
C ILE A 145 9.35 1.02 -6.64
N LYS A 146 10.60 1.20 -7.07
CA LYS A 146 11.76 0.90 -6.22
C LYS A 146 12.21 2.13 -5.45
N PRO A 147 12.43 2.03 -4.13
CA PRO A 147 12.74 3.16 -3.28
C PRO A 147 14.23 3.50 -3.26
N LEU A 148 14.53 4.80 -3.14
CA LEU A 148 15.88 5.33 -2.91
C LEU A 148 15.78 6.68 -2.19
N TYR A 149 16.46 6.79 -1.05
CA TYR A 149 16.49 8.00 -0.22
C TYR A 149 17.92 8.47 -0.02
N TYR A 150 18.04 9.73 0.38
CA TYR A 150 19.32 10.30 0.76
C TYR A 150 19.21 11.28 1.92
N HIS A 151 20.34 11.41 2.61
CA HIS A 151 20.64 12.55 3.46
C HIS A 151 21.89 13.24 2.89
N ARG A 152 21.89 14.57 2.84
CA ARG A 152 23.04 15.34 2.35
C ARG A 152 23.35 16.53 3.24
N THR A 153 24.62 16.91 3.20
CA THR A 153 25.16 18.16 3.75
C THR A 153 26.07 18.79 2.69
N ASP A 154 26.77 19.88 3.02
CA ASP A 154 27.78 20.47 2.13
C ASP A 154 29.04 19.59 1.98
N GLN A 155 29.22 18.60 2.86
CA GLN A 155 30.43 17.77 2.92
C GLN A 155 30.25 16.37 2.37
N ARG A 156 29.03 15.84 2.40
CA ARG A 156 28.76 14.42 2.09
C ARG A 156 27.32 14.18 1.68
N ILE A 157 27.12 13.06 1.00
CA ILE A 157 25.82 12.46 0.73
C ILE A 157 25.81 11.00 1.18
N VAL A 158 24.73 10.59 1.83
CA VAL A 158 24.45 9.22 2.27
C VAL A 158 23.19 8.75 1.56
N LEU A 159 23.19 7.52 1.08
CA LEU A 159 22.18 6.95 0.20
C LEU A 159 21.74 5.60 0.72
N SER A 160 20.44 5.29 0.60
CA SER A 160 19.93 3.97 0.95
C SER A 160 18.57 3.69 0.32
N SER A 161 18.32 2.44 -0.02
CA SER A 161 17.00 1.93 -0.44
C SER A 161 15.93 1.98 0.66
N GLU A 162 16.34 2.06 1.93
CA GLU A 162 15.50 2.21 3.13
C GLU A 162 16.04 3.31 4.04
N ILE A 163 15.16 4.05 4.69
CA ILE A 163 15.52 5.22 5.52
C ILE A 163 16.44 4.81 6.67
N LYS A 164 16.20 3.64 7.28
CA LYS A 164 17.01 3.05 8.35
C LYS A 164 18.48 2.90 7.96
N GLY A 165 18.77 2.65 6.68
CA GLY A 165 20.14 2.57 6.18
C GLY A 165 20.86 3.92 6.28
N LEU A 166 20.17 5.04 6.11
CA LEU A 166 20.77 6.38 6.25
C LEU A 166 21.24 6.66 7.70
N PHE A 167 20.59 6.04 8.69
CA PHE A 167 20.97 6.17 10.10
C PHE A 167 22.22 5.37 10.48
N ALA A 168 22.79 4.60 9.55
CA ALA A 168 24.13 4.03 9.72
C ALA A 168 25.20 5.12 9.81
N ASP A 169 25.01 6.26 9.12
CA ASP A 169 25.81 7.46 9.34
C ASP A 169 25.32 8.18 10.62
N PRO A 170 26.13 8.27 11.68
CA PRO A 170 25.73 8.90 12.93
C PRO A 170 25.38 10.39 12.79
N ALA A 171 25.86 11.03 11.72
CA ALA A 171 25.62 12.44 11.48
C ALA A 171 24.35 12.70 10.63
N THR A 172 23.61 11.65 10.22
CA THR A 172 22.25 11.79 9.68
C THR A 172 21.29 12.17 10.81
N PRO A 173 20.42 13.18 10.64
CA PRO A 173 19.44 13.55 11.67
C PRO A 173 18.46 12.41 11.98
N ARG A 174 18.40 12.01 13.25
CA ARG A 174 17.53 10.94 13.75
C ARG A 174 16.31 11.52 14.45
N ARG A 175 15.48 12.27 13.71
CA ARG A 175 14.29 12.95 14.23
C ARG A 175 13.09 12.74 13.31
N PHE A 176 11.94 12.42 13.91
CA PHE A 176 10.68 12.30 13.19
C PHE A 176 10.10 13.69 12.88
N ALA A 177 9.62 13.87 11.66
CA ALA A 177 9.12 15.15 11.16
C ALA A 177 7.63 15.34 11.49
N TRP A 178 7.29 15.46 12.77
CA TRP A 178 5.90 15.54 13.27
C TRP A 178 5.00 16.53 12.52
N ALA A 179 5.42 17.79 12.40
CA ALA A 179 4.64 18.83 11.72
C ALA A 179 4.35 18.48 10.25
N ARG A 180 5.32 17.86 9.57
CA ARG A 180 5.16 17.39 8.19
C ARG A 180 4.21 16.19 8.13
N ALA A 181 4.40 15.19 8.99
CA ALA A 181 3.56 14.00 9.01
C ALA A 181 2.08 14.34 9.25
N LEU A 182 1.80 15.30 10.14
CA LEU A 182 0.45 15.76 10.46
C LEU A 182 -0.16 16.69 9.40
N SER A 183 0.63 17.25 8.48
CA SER A 183 0.13 18.08 7.38
C SER A 183 -0.20 17.29 6.11
N VAL A 184 0.23 16.03 6.01
CA VAL A 184 -0.01 15.18 4.84
C VAL A 184 -1.48 14.72 4.80
N PRO A 185 -2.27 15.05 3.75
CA PRO A 185 -3.70 14.73 3.71
C PRO A 185 -4.04 13.23 3.81
N THR A 186 -3.22 12.36 3.21
CA THR A 186 -3.45 10.90 3.23
C THR A 186 -3.39 10.33 4.64
N VAL A 187 -2.53 10.89 5.49
CA VAL A 187 -2.41 10.52 6.90
C VAL A 187 -3.71 10.80 7.67
N ALA A 188 -4.33 11.95 7.40
CA ALA A 188 -5.59 12.37 8.01
C ALA A 188 -6.84 11.78 7.34
N ALA A 189 -6.69 10.94 6.32
CA ALA A 189 -7.79 10.45 5.49
C ALA A 189 -8.67 11.57 4.91
N ALA A 190 -8.08 12.74 4.64
CA ALA A 190 -8.81 13.91 4.14
C ALA A 190 -8.93 13.86 2.60
N PRO A 191 -10.14 13.98 2.03
CA PRO A 191 -10.37 13.87 0.58
C PRO A 191 -9.85 15.12 -0.14
N ARG A 192 -8.61 15.04 -0.65
CA ARG A 192 -7.89 16.12 -1.34
C ARG A 192 -7.09 15.58 -2.51
N PHE A 193 -6.82 16.44 -3.50
CA PHE A 193 -5.79 16.16 -4.49
C PHE A 193 -4.43 16.33 -3.86
N SER A 194 -3.57 15.32 -4.02
CA SER A 194 -2.20 15.41 -3.54
C SER A 194 -1.43 16.39 -4.42
N ALA A 195 -1.05 17.54 -3.84
CA ALA A 195 -0.22 18.56 -4.51
C ALA A 195 1.29 18.38 -4.23
N GLU A 196 1.64 17.63 -3.19
CA GLU A 196 2.99 17.57 -2.66
C GLU A 196 3.85 16.50 -3.33
N GLN A 197 5.15 16.78 -3.44
CA GLN A 197 6.16 15.77 -3.74
C GLN A 197 6.21 14.73 -2.61
N MET A 198 6.66 13.52 -2.95
CA MET A 198 6.87 12.45 -1.98
C MET A 198 7.73 12.93 -0.80
N CYS A 199 7.12 13.11 0.36
CA CYS A 199 7.84 13.44 1.58
C CYS A 199 8.23 12.19 2.36
N THR A 200 9.32 12.30 3.13
CA THR A 200 9.71 11.31 4.13
C THR A 200 9.25 11.75 5.52
N TRP A 201 9.10 10.78 6.41
CA TRP A 201 8.62 10.99 7.78
C TRP A 201 9.71 11.44 8.75
N PHE A 202 10.93 11.67 8.26
CA PHE A 202 12.10 12.04 9.07
C PHE A 202 12.71 13.36 8.59
N GLU A 203 13.29 14.10 9.52
CA GLU A 203 13.97 15.36 9.21
C GLU A 203 15.29 15.13 8.48
N GLY A 204 15.59 15.97 7.49
CA GLY A 204 16.84 15.89 6.72
C GLY A 204 16.96 14.66 5.81
N VAL A 205 15.88 13.89 5.66
CA VAL A 205 15.81 12.74 4.76
C VAL A 205 14.94 13.09 3.55
N GLU A 206 15.47 12.89 2.36
CA GLU A 206 14.80 13.16 1.09
C GLU A 206 14.67 11.87 0.28
N SER A 207 13.65 11.83 -0.59
CA SER A 207 13.46 10.75 -1.54
C SER A 207 14.00 11.19 -2.89
N VAL A 208 14.71 10.31 -3.61
CA VAL A 208 15.00 10.57 -5.02
C VAL A 208 13.66 10.64 -5.76
N PRO A 209 13.37 11.69 -6.55
CA PRO A 209 12.08 11.80 -7.23
C PRO A 209 11.87 10.65 -8.23
N ALA A 210 10.64 10.14 -8.32
CA ALA A 210 10.25 9.24 -9.39
C ALA A 210 10.40 9.93 -10.76
N ALA A 211 10.63 9.14 -11.81
CA ALA A 211 10.80 9.64 -13.18
C ALA A 211 11.95 10.66 -13.37
N SER A 212 12.89 10.73 -12.43
CA SER A 212 14.00 11.68 -12.45
C SER A 212 15.35 11.01 -12.25
N VAL A 213 16.37 11.71 -12.76
CA VAL A 213 17.79 11.47 -12.52
C VAL A 213 18.35 12.65 -11.74
N LEU A 214 18.94 12.41 -10.58
CA LEU A 214 19.73 13.38 -9.83
C LEU A 214 21.20 13.16 -10.12
N ARG A 215 21.88 14.17 -10.66
CA ARG A 215 23.33 14.17 -10.83
C ARG A 215 23.97 15.05 -9.77
N VAL A 216 24.83 14.48 -8.94
CA VAL A 216 25.59 15.16 -7.89
C VAL A 216 27.07 15.22 -8.30
N ASP A 217 27.63 16.42 -8.37
CA ASP A 217 29.07 16.61 -8.57
C ASP A 217 29.80 16.41 -7.24
N LEU A 218 30.75 15.48 -7.21
CA LEU A 218 31.45 15.11 -5.97
C LEU A 218 32.55 16.10 -5.58
N ARG A 219 32.81 17.14 -6.37
CA ARG A 219 33.85 18.14 -6.10
C ARG A 219 33.31 19.40 -5.43
N ASP A 220 32.05 19.74 -5.68
CA ASP A 220 31.41 20.94 -5.15
C ASP A 220 29.98 20.72 -4.64
N GLY A 221 29.47 19.49 -4.69
CA GLY A 221 28.15 19.12 -4.19
C GLY A 221 26.98 19.66 -5.02
N LYS A 222 27.23 20.28 -6.20
CA LYS A 222 26.14 20.78 -7.05
C LYS A 222 25.28 19.64 -7.54
N THR A 223 23.97 19.85 -7.53
CA THR A 223 23.00 18.86 -7.96
C THR A 223 22.16 19.40 -9.09
N VAL A 224 21.96 18.55 -10.10
CA VAL A 224 21.04 18.80 -11.21
C VAL A 224 20.00 17.69 -11.20
N GLU A 225 18.73 18.07 -11.13
CA GLU A 225 17.62 17.17 -11.41
C GLU A 225 17.31 17.22 -12.91
N HIS A 226 17.20 16.05 -13.52
CA HIS A 226 16.72 15.87 -14.88
C HIS A 226 15.53 14.90 -14.83
N ARG A 227 14.34 15.41 -15.11
CA ARG A 227 13.14 14.59 -15.25
C ARG A 227 13.10 14.01 -16.66
N TYR A 228 13.09 12.69 -16.77
CA TYR A 228 13.13 11.99 -18.06
C TYR A 228 11.73 11.54 -18.53
N TRP A 229 10.72 11.63 -17.65
CA TRP A 229 9.35 11.28 -17.96
C TRP A 229 8.35 12.11 -17.15
N GLU A 230 7.24 12.47 -17.78
CA GLU A 230 6.08 13.07 -17.15
C GLU A 230 4.82 12.38 -17.64
N LEU A 231 3.82 12.30 -16.78
CA LEU A 231 2.53 11.74 -17.16
C LEU A 231 1.91 12.59 -18.30
N PRO A 232 1.56 12.00 -19.45
CA PRO A 232 0.96 12.75 -20.54
C PRO A 232 -0.41 13.33 -20.15
N THR A 233 -0.67 14.56 -20.59
CA THR A 233 -1.95 15.25 -20.40
C THR A 233 -2.75 15.42 -21.69
N ALA A 234 -2.13 15.14 -22.84
CA ALA A 234 -2.77 15.29 -24.15
C ALA A 234 -3.71 14.11 -24.43
N ALA A 235 -4.95 14.41 -24.81
CA ALA A 235 -5.92 13.42 -25.25
C ALA A 235 -5.63 12.93 -26.69
N ASP A 236 -5.80 11.63 -26.92
CA ASP A 236 -5.76 11.00 -28.25
C ASP A 236 -7.17 10.94 -28.85
N GLU A 237 -7.54 11.99 -29.58
CA GLU A 237 -8.82 12.11 -30.28
C GLU A 237 -8.94 11.20 -31.53
N SER A 238 -7.86 10.50 -31.90
CA SER A 238 -7.82 9.67 -33.12
C SER A 238 -8.21 8.21 -32.88
N THR A 239 -8.09 7.74 -31.64
CA THR A 239 -8.36 6.34 -31.28
C THR A 239 -9.83 6.16 -30.85
N SER A 240 -10.51 5.16 -31.42
CA SER A 240 -11.87 4.81 -31.01
C SER A 240 -11.90 4.10 -29.66
N ALA A 241 -13.07 4.00 -29.03
CA ALA A 241 -13.24 3.24 -27.78
C ALA A 241 -12.75 1.79 -27.91
N GLU A 242 -13.09 1.11 -29.00
CA GLU A 242 -12.66 -0.26 -29.29
C GLU A 242 -11.15 -0.35 -29.49
N GLY A 243 -10.54 0.66 -30.14
CA GLY A 243 -9.10 0.74 -30.31
C GLY A 243 -8.35 0.92 -28.99
N PHE A 244 -8.90 1.70 -28.05
CA PHE A 244 -8.38 1.79 -26.68
C PHE A 244 -8.44 0.45 -25.95
N ILE A 245 -9.57 -0.26 -26.06
CA ILE A 245 -9.78 -1.56 -25.42
C ILE A 245 -8.79 -2.61 -25.96
N GLU A 246 -8.63 -2.70 -27.28
CA GLU A 246 -7.69 -3.63 -27.94
C GLU A 246 -6.25 -3.34 -27.52
N ARG A 247 -5.80 -2.08 -27.66
CA ARG A 247 -4.43 -1.66 -27.28
C ARG A 247 -4.17 -1.90 -25.80
N TYR A 248 -5.15 -1.64 -24.93
CA TYR A 248 -5.02 -1.89 -23.50
C TYR A 248 -4.79 -3.37 -23.21
N GLY A 249 -5.58 -4.26 -23.85
CA GLY A 249 -5.41 -5.71 -23.71
C GLY A 249 -4.02 -6.19 -24.11
N ASP A 250 -3.52 -5.71 -25.25
CA ASP A 250 -2.19 -6.06 -25.75
C ASP A 250 -1.06 -5.57 -24.83
N LEU A 251 -1.17 -4.33 -24.33
CA LEU A 251 -0.19 -3.77 -23.40
C LEU A 251 -0.21 -4.49 -22.06
N LEU A 252 -1.39 -4.83 -21.53
CA LEU A 252 -1.51 -5.58 -20.28
C LEU A 252 -0.93 -7.00 -20.42
N GLU A 253 -1.21 -7.69 -21.53
CA GLU A 253 -0.62 -9.00 -21.81
C GLU A 253 0.91 -8.93 -21.96
N SER A 254 1.43 -7.88 -22.61
CA SER A 254 2.87 -7.62 -22.68
C SER A 254 3.47 -7.38 -21.29
N SER A 255 2.86 -6.50 -20.49
CA SER A 255 3.35 -6.14 -19.16
C SER A 255 3.39 -7.34 -18.21
N ILE A 256 2.33 -8.17 -18.22
CA ILE A 256 2.30 -9.38 -17.39
C ILE A 256 3.36 -10.39 -17.84
N ARG A 257 3.61 -10.52 -19.15
CA ARG A 257 4.71 -11.37 -19.67
C ARG A 257 6.07 -10.87 -19.19
N ASP A 258 6.29 -9.56 -19.26
CA ASP A 258 7.52 -8.91 -18.81
C ASP A 258 7.73 -9.18 -17.30
N CYS A 259 6.71 -8.93 -16.47
CA CYS A 259 6.75 -9.20 -15.03
C CYS A 259 6.82 -10.68 -14.65
N ALA A 260 6.32 -11.59 -15.50
CA ALA A 260 6.38 -13.04 -15.25
C ALA A 260 7.72 -13.68 -15.67
N THR A 261 8.63 -12.92 -16.28
CA THR A 261 9.95 -13.41 -16.68
C THR A 261 10.89 -13.43 -15.47
N ALA A 262 11.26 -14.61 -14.98
CA ALA A 262 12.24 -14.79 -13.90
C ALA A 262 12.91 -16.16 -14.01
N ASP A 263 14.15 -16.29 -13.49
CA ASP A 263 14.85 -17.58 -13.39
C ASP A 263 14.54 -18.30 -12.06
N SER A 264 14.04 -17.55 -11.07
CA SER A 264 13.59 -18.06 -9.77
C SER A 264 12.06 -18.13 -9.69
N GLU A 265 11.54 -18.88 -8.72
CA GLU A 265 10.10 -19.11 -8.57
C GLU A 265 9.31 -17.82 -8.29
N LEU A 266 8.16 -17.70 -8.95
CA LEU A 266 7.18 -16.62 -8.77
C LEU A 266 5.89 -17.15 -8.13
N GLY A 267 5.34 -16.39 -7.18
CA GLY A 267 3.98 -16.55 -6.69
C GLY A 267 3.04 -15.44 -7.17
N LEU A 268 1.77 -15.53 -6.78
CA LEU A 268 0.78 -14.49 -7.02
C LEU A 268 -0.14 -14.27 -5.81
N PHE A 269 -0.41 -13.01 -5.46
CA PHE A 269 -1.48 -12.68 -4.52
C PHE A 269 -2.83 -12.70 -5.23
N LEU A 270 -3.69 -13.65 -4.85
CA LEU A 270 -5.01 -13.85 -5.44
C LEU A 270 -6.07 -13.33 -4.48
N SER A 271 -6.72 -12.25 -4.91
CA SER A 271 -7.65 -11.49 -4.09
C SER A 271 -9.11 -11.81 -4.43
N GLY A 272 -9.39 -12.47 -5.56
CA GLY A 272 -10.75 -12.78 -6.01
C GLY A 272 -11.44 -11.62 -6.74
N GLY A 273 -10.84 -10.43 -6.69
CA GLY A 273 -11.17 -9.31 -7.56
C GLY A 273 -10.64 -9.50 -9.00
N ILE A 274 -11.11 -8.67 -9.92
CA ILE A 274 -10.75 -8.79 -11.34
C ILE A 274 -9.26 -8.57 -11.59
N ASP A 275 -8.59 -7.69 -10.84
CA ASP A 275 -7.21 -7.30 -11.10
C ASP A 275 -6.22 -8.45 -10.86
N SER A 276 -6.31 -9.12 -9.71
CA SER A 276 -5.47 -10.30 -9.42
C SER A 276 -5.87 -11.50 -10.28
N SER A 277 -7.16 -11.63 -10.60
CA SER A 277 -7.67 -12.71 -11.45
C SER A 277 -7.17 -12.63 -12.89
N ILE A 278 -7.05 -11.42 -13.47
CA ILE A 278 -6.49 -11.28 -14.81
C ILE A 278 -4.98 -11.55 -14.81
N VAL A 279 -4.26 -11.06 -13.79
CA VAL A 279 -2.83 -11.36 -13.66
C VAL A 279 -2.63 -12.88 -13.61
N LEU A 280 -3.46 -13.61 -12.85
CA LEU A 280 -3.45 -15.06 -12.82
C LEU A 280 -3.73 -15.68 -14.20
N ALA A 281 -4.78 -15.23 -14.89
CA ALA A 281 -5.21 -15.79 -16.17
C ALA A 281 -4.14 -15.68 -17.27
N LEU A 282 -3.32 -14.62 -17.23
CA LEU A 282 -2.26 -14.35 -18.19
C LEU A 282 -0.91 -14.93 -17.73
N ALA A 283 -0.55 -14.81 -16.45
CA ALA A 283 0.72 -15.30 -15.91
C ALA A 283 0.81 -16.83 -15.88
N ARG A 284 -0.31 -17.55 -15.67
CA ARG A 284 -0.33 -19.03 -15.68
C ARG A 284 0.08 -19.67 -17.00
N LYS A 285 0.14 -18.88 -18.08
CA LYS A 285 0.63 -19.33 -19.40
C LYS A 285 2.15 -19.24 -19.52
N GLN A 286 2.78 -18.48 -18.63
CA GLN A 286 4.22 -18.17 -18.64
C GLN A 286 4.98 -18.85 -17.50
N VAL A 287 4.30 -19.14 -16.39
CA VAL A 287 4.89 -19.74 -15.18
C VAL A 287 4.34 -21.16 -15.01
N GLU A 288 5.21 -22.17 -15.10
CA GLU A 288 4.82 -23.59 -15.06
C GLU A 288 4.28 -24.04 -13.67
N GLU A 289 4.91 -23.61 -12.58
CA GLU A 289 4.53 -23.97 -11.20
C GLU A 289 4.06 -22.75 -10.38
N LEU A 290 3.01 -22.06 -10.85
CA LEU A 290 2.50 -20.88 -10.15
C LEU A 290 1.70 -21.27 -8.90
N HIS A 291 2.10 -20.74 -7.74
CA HIS A 291 1.34 -20.81 -6.49
C HIS A 291 0.63 -19.48 -6.21
N THR A 292 -0.60 -19.56 -5.69
CA THR A 292 -1.38 -18.38 -5.33
C THR A 292 -1.63 -18.31 -3.83
N PHE A 293 -1.68 -17.09 -3.28
CA PHE A 293 -1.83 -16.84 -1.84
C PHE A 293 -2.97 -15.85 -1.61
N THR A 294 -3.85 -16.18 -0.68
CA THR A 294 -5.07 -15.43 -0.36
C THR A 294 -5.17 -15.22 1.15
N ALA A 295 -5.46 -14.00 1.59
CA ALA A 295 -5.77 -13.74 2.99
C ALA A 295 -7.19 -14.19 3.31
N LEU A 296 -7.33 -15.15 4.22
CA LEU A 296 -8.61 -15.64 4.74
C LEU A 296 -8.86 -15.01 6.11
N SER A 297 -9.74 -14.02 6.15
CA SER A 297 -10.14 -13.27 7.34
C SER A 297 -11.67 -13.17 7.38
N GLY A 298 -12.22 -12.69 8.50
CA GLY A 298 -13.66 -12.43 8.57
C GLY A 298 -14.13 -11.43 7.49
N GLY A 299 -13.31 -10.43 7.15
CA GLY A 299 -13.61 -9.48 6.08
C GLY A 299 -13.59 -10.07 4.68
N THR A 300 -12.55 -10.82 4.33
CA THR A 300 -12.42 -11.45 3.00
C THR A 300 -13.37 -12.64 2.81
N ARG A 301 -13.88 -13.22 3.90
CA ARG A 301 -15.04 -14.12 3.89
C ARG A 301 -16.33 -13.34 3.64
N ALA A 302 -16.59 -12.30 4.42
CA ALA A 302 -17.85 -11.54 4.37
C ALA A 302 -18.10 -10.91 2.99
N ASN A 303 -17.05 -10.44 2.31
CA ASN A 303 -17.15 -9.90 0.96
C ASN A 303 -17.06 -10.98 -0.14
N GLY A 304 -16.77 -12.24 0.22
CA GLY A 304 -16.65 -13.39 -0.67
C GLY A 304 -15.34 -13.51 -1.45
N ASP A 305 -14.34 -12.66 -1.20
CA ASP A 305 -13.07 -12.64 -1.92
C ASP A 305 -12.26 -13.94 -1.75
N ALA A 306 -12.24 -14.49 -0.53
CA ALA A 306 -11.54 -15.73 -0.23
C ALA A 306 -12.12 -16.91 -1.04
N GLU A 307 -13.44 -17.04 -1.06
CA GLU A 307 -14.17 -18.09 -1.76
C GLU A 307 -14.03 -17.96 -3.29
N HIS A 308 -14.07 -16.74 -3.81
CA HIS A 308 -13.87 -16.50 -5.24
C HIS A 308 -12.45 -16.82 -5.69
N SER A 309 -11.45 -16.50 -4.86
CA SER A 309 -10.05 -16.85 -5.10
C SER A 309 -9.85 -18.35 -5.16
N SER A 310 -10.36 -19.09 -4.15
CA SER A 310 -10.29 -20.55 -4.11
C SER A 310 -10.97 -21.16 -5.33
N TRP A 311 -12.20 -20.72 -5.63
CA TRP A 311 -12.96 -21.23 -6.76
C TRP A 311 -12.22 -21.03 -8.09
N LEU A 312 -11.65 -19.85 -8.33
CA LEU A 312 -10.94 -19.56 -9.57
C LEU A 312 -9.68 -20.41 -9.71
N ALA A 313 -8.94 -20.59 -8.63
CA ALA A 313 -7.76 -21.42 -8.60
C ALA A 313 -8.11 -22.90 -8.89
N ASP A 314 -9.18 -23.42 -8.28
CA ASP A 314 -9.71 -24.77 -8.53
C ASP A 314 -10.11 -24.97 -10.00
N GLN A 315 -10.78 -23.98 -10.62
CA GLN A 315 -11.16 -24.04 -12.04
C GLN A 315 -9.97 -24.23 -12.98
N TRP A 316 -8.77 -23.77 -12.58
CA TRP A 316 -7.56 -23.85 -13.39
C TRP A 316 -6.52 -24.84 -12.85
N GLY A 317 -6.84 -25.58 -11.78
CA GLY A 317 -5.91 -26.52 -11.16
C GLY A 317 -4.65 -25.86 -10.59
N ILE A 318 -4.76 -24.60 -10.16
CA ILE A 318 -3.65 -23.83 -9.60
C ILE A 318 -3.70 -23.92 -8.07
N PRO A 319 -2.60 -24.24 -7.37
CA PRO A 319 -2.58 -24.22 -5.92
C PRO A 319 -2.95 -22.85 -5.35
N ASN A 320 -3.92 -22.83 -4.42
CA ASN A 320 -4.30 -21.64 -3.66
C ASN A 320 -4.16 -21.87 -2.16
N HIS A 321 -3.28 -21.08 -1.55
CA HIS A 321 -3.01 -21.08 -0.12
C HIS A 321 -3.91 -20.05 0.56
N GLN A 322 -4.95 -20.53 1.24
CA GLN A 322 -5.84 -19.71 2.07
C GLN A 322 -5.20 -19.50 3.44
N VAL A 323 -4.48 -18.40 3.62
CA VAL A 323 -3.72 -18.09 4.83
C VAL A 323 -4.65 -17.51 5.89
N LEU A 324 -4.72 -18.17 7.05
CA LEU A 324 -5.76 -17.93 8.03
C LEU A 324 -5.43 -16.77 8.99
N PHE A 325 -6.36 -15.82 9.07
CA PHE A 325 -6.42 -14.73 10.04
C PHE A 325 -7.69 -14.89 10.90
N GLU A 326 -7.59 -15.76 11.90
CA GLU A 326 -8.71 -16.15 12.78
C GLU A 326 -9.31 -14.96 13.55
N PRO A 327 -10.60 -15.02 13.95
CA PRO A 327 -11.17 -14.05 14.87
C PRO A 327 -10.34 -13.93 16.16
N GLY A 328 -10.17 -12.71 16.66
CA GLY A 328 -9.38 -12.43 17.86
C GLY A 328 -7.86 -12.40 17.64
N LEU A 329 -7.37 -12.92 16.52
CA LEU A 329 -5.94 -12.85 16.19
C LEU A 329 -5.45 -11.41 16.24
N THR A 330 -4.36 -11.20 16.97
CA THR A 330 -3.75 -9.89 17.21
C THR A 330 -2.24 -10.06 17.22
N PRO A 331 -1.47 -9.26 16.46
CA PRO A 331 -0.01 -9.28 16.58
C PRO A 331 0.43 -8.86 17.98
N THR A 332 1.61 -9.29 18.41
CA THR A 332 2.23 -8.75 19.63
C THR A 332 2.73 -7.32 19.39
N PRO A 333 2.89 -6.49 20.44
CA PRO A 333 3.56 -5.20 20.33
C PRO A 333 4.90 -5.24 19.58
N GLU A 334 5.72 -6.25 19.87
CA GLU A 334 7.03 -6.46 19.21
C GLU A 334 6.89 -6.74 17.71
N GLN A 335 5.94 -7.59 17.31
CA GLN A 335 5.65 -7.86 15.90
C GLN A 335 5.18 -6.60 15.17
N TRP A 336 4.36 -5.78 15.83
CA TRP A 336 3.90 -4.51 15.25
C TRP A 336 5.03 -3.50 15.09
N LEU A 337 5.87 -3.32 16.12
CA LEU A 337 7.06 -2.46 16.05
C LEU A 337 7.98 -2.87 14.90
N ARG A 338 8.18 -4.18 14.71
CA ARG A 338 8.94 -4.72 13.59
C ARG A 338 8.34 -4.29 12.26
N LEU A 339 7.04 -4.42 12.09
CA LEU A 339 6.36 -4.05 10.86
C LEU A 339 6.42 -2.54 10.60
N VAL A 340 6.23 -1.72 11.64
CA VAL A 340 6.36 -0.25 11.55
C VAL A 340 7.79 0.14 11.18
N TRP A 341 8.81 -0.52 11.73
CA TRP A 341 10.21 -0.25 11.36
C TRP A 341 10.61 -0.79 9.99
N LEU A 342 10.09 -1.96 9.61
CA LEU A 342 10.29 -2.53 8.27
C LEU A 342 9.76 -1.57 7.21
N THR A 343 8.54 -1.08 7.40
CA THR A 343 7.84 -0.20 6.46
C THR A 343 8.26 1.25 6.56
N GLU A 344 8.71 1.73 7.72
CA GLU A 344 9.16 3.11 7.95
C GLU A 344 8.04 4.13 7.68
N SER A 345 6.77 3.79 7.92
CA SER A 345 5.62 4.64 7.60
C SER A 345 4.58 4.64 8.72
N PRO A 346 3.94 5.79 9.04
CA PRO A 346 2.83 5.82 9.98
C PRO A 346 1.57 5.14 9.41
N MET A 347 1.55 4.84 8.10
CA MET A 347 0.41 4.25 7.39
C MET A 347 0.24 2.74 7.60
N VAL A 348 0.99 2.12 8.51
CA VAL A 348 0.82 0.70 8.84
C VAL A 348 -0.55 0.46 9.47
N GLY A 349 -1.32 -0.40 8.80
CA GLY A 349 -2.64 -0.83 9.21
C GLY A 349 -2.89 -2.31 8.86
N PRO A 350 -4.16 -2.75 8.81
CA PRO A 350 -4.51 -4.15 8.58
C PRO A 350 -4.01 -4.68 7.22
N GLU A 351 -4.15 -3.90 6.15
CA GLU A 351 -3.66 -4.26 4.82
C GLU A 351 -2.16 -4.61 4.82
N VAL A 352 -1.35 -3.71 5.38
CA VAL A 352 0.10 -3.84 5.44
C VAL A 352 0.50 -5.06 6.27
N TYR A 353 -0.21 -5.31 7.37
CA TYR A 353 -0.01 -6.48 8.22
C TYR A 353 -0.32 -7.79 7.49
N TYR A 354 -1.47 -7.87 6.82
CA TYR A 354 -1.86 -9.07 6.10
C TYR A 354 -0.93 -9.39 4.93
N LYS A 355 -0.51 -8.38 4.15
CA LYS A 355 0.46 -8.58 3.07
C LYS A 355 1.82 -9.03 3.59
N HIS A 356 2.30 -8.44 4.70
CA HIS A 356 3.53 -8.89 5.35
C HIS A 356 3.46 -10.36 5.75
N GLU A 357 2.37 -10.77 6.40
CA GLU A 357 2.16 -12.15 6.84
C GLU A 357 1.97 -13.12 5.66
N LEU A 358 1.33 -12.69 4.57
CA LEU A 358 1.23 -13.47 3.33
C LEU A 358 2.59 -13.73 2.70
N HIS A 359 3.46 -12.71 2.60
CA HIS A 359 4.82 -12.90 2.08
C HIS A 359 5.64 -13.83 2.98
N ARG A 360 5.54 -13.66 4.30
CA ARG A 360 6.24 -14.50 5.28
C ARG A 360 5.81 -15.96 5.16
N PHE A 361 4.50 -16.19 5.08
CA PHE A 361 3.92 -17.52 4.85
C PHE A 361 4.40 -18.11 3.53
N ALA A 362 4.27 -17.36 2.42
CA ALA A 362 4.66 -17.80 1.09
C ALA A 362 6.12 -18.23 1.01
N ARG A 363 7.03 -17.41 1.53
CA ARG A 363 8.48 -17.69 1.57
C ARG A 363 8.80 -18.95 2.36
N GLN A 364 8.04 -19.24 3.40
CA GLN A 364 8.27 -20.42 4.21
C GLN A 364 7.76 -21.70 3.54
N VAL A 365 6.55 -21.69 3.00
CA VAL A 365 6.00 -22.88 2.32
C VAL A 365 6.67 -23.13 0.98
N ARG A 366 7.23 -22.08 0.36
CA ARG A 366 8.03 -22.13 -0.87
C ARG A 366 9.38 -21.41 -0.67
N PRO A 367 10.40 -22.08 -0.11
CA PRO A 367 11.73 -21.51 0.13
C PRO A 367 12.53 -21.11 -1.12
N GLU A 368 12.03 -21.40 -2.33
CA GLU A 368 12.61 -20.94 -3.59
C GLU A 368 11.84 -19.78 -4.22
N LEU A 369 10.69 -19.37 -3.65
CA LEU A 369 9.91 -18.22 -4.12
C LEU A 369 10.68 -16.92 -3.88
N ARG A 370 11.00 -16.22 -4.96
CA ARG A 370 11.76 -14.95 -4.94
C ARG A 370 10.96 -13.76 -5.47
N GLY A 371 9.87 -13.98 -6.20
CA GLY A 371 9.00 -12.92 -6.70
C GLY A 371 7.51 -13.16 -6.44
N MET A 372 6.74 -12.08 -6.42
CA MET A 372 5.29 -12.08 -6.21
C MET A 372 4.62 -11.14 -7.21
N LEU A 373 3.74 -11.69 -8.03
CA LEU A 373 2.89 -10.93 -8.94
C LEU A 373 1.68 -10.37 -8.19
N LEU A 374 1.39 -9.08 -8.42
CA LEU A 374 0.33 -8.34 -7.73
C LEU A 374 -0.63 -7.69 -8.72
N GLY A 375 -1.90 -7.55 -8.32
CA GLY A 375 -2.91 -6.75 -9.03
C GLY A 375 -2.95 -5.27 -8.61
N ALA A 376 -1.94 -4.81 -7.86
CA ALA A 376 -1.91 -3.46 -7.29
C ALA A 376 -1.83 -2.37 -8.37
N ALA A 377 -2.29 -1.17 -8.02
CA ALA A 377 -2.31 0.04 -8.86
C ALA A 377 -3.32 0.04 -10.03
N SER A 378 -4.11 -1.01 -10.22
CA SER A 378 -5.14 -1.05 -11.27
C SER A 378 -6.25 -0.02 -11.02
N ASP A 379 -6.66 0.16 -9.76
CA ASP A 379 -7.77 1.04 -9.40
C ASP A 379 -7.51 2.51 -9.75
N GLU A 380 -6.27 2.95 -9.51
CA GLU A 380 -5.80 4.32 -9.63
C GLU A 380 -5.85 4.83 -11.07
N PHE A 381 -5.54 3.97 -12.05
CA PHE A 381 -5.36 4.37 -13.45
C PHE A 381 -6.43 3.81 -14.40
N ASN A 382 -7.25 2.86 -13.94
CA ASN A 382 -8.34 2.28 -14.74
C ASN A 382 -9.73 2.74 -14.27
N GLY A 383 -9.82 3.65 -13.32
CA GLY A 383 -11.09 4.17 -12.79
C GLY A 383 -11.80 3.22 -11.83
N GLY A 384 -11.03 2.46 -11.05
CA GLY A 384 -11.58 1.51 -10.08
C GLY A 384 -12.23 2.13 -8.85
N TYR A 385 -12.00 3.41 -8.59
CA TYR A 385 -12.63 4.13 -7.49
C TYR A 385 -13.90 4.90 -7.90
N SER A 386 -14.32 4.84 -9.17
CA SER A 386 -15.41 5.68 -9.69
C SER A 386 -16.75 5.42 -9.00
N GLU A 387 -17.14 4.15 -8.83
CA GLU A 387 -18.38 3.75 -8.15
C GLU A 387 -18.35 4.00 -6.64
N GLY A 388 -17.15 3.99 -6.04
CA GLY A 388 -16.98 4.32 -4.61
C GLY A 388 -17.13 5.81 -4.30
N MET A 389 -17.17 6.67 -5.33
CA MET A 389 -17.19 8.12 -5.19
C MET A 389 -18.42 8.78 -5.86
N GLY A 390 -19.34 8.00 -6.43
CA GLY A 390 -20.59 8.48 -7.00
C GLY A 390 -21.41 7.36 -7.65
N ASP A 391 -22.68 7.64 -7.94
CA ASP A 391 -23.61 6.67 -8.54
C ASP A 391 -23.46 6.53 -10.07
N ASP A 392 -22.93 7.58 -10.71
CA ASP A 392 -22.59 7.61 -12.13
C ASP A 392 -21.35 8.51 -12.38
N TRP A 393 -20.91 8.61 -13.63
CA TRP A 393 -19.74 9.43 -13.99
C TRP A 393 -19.90 10.89 -13.59
N ALA A 394 -21.13 11.45 -13.66
CA ALA A 394 -21.38 12.84 -13.29
C ALA A 394 -21.29 13.04 -11.77
N GLY A 395 -21.80 12.08 -10.98
CA GLY A 395 -21.63 12.01 -9.54
C GLY A 395 -20.17 11.89 -9.12
N PHE A 396 -19.41 11.01 -9.78
CA PHE A 396 -17.96 10.90 -9.58
C PHE A 396 -17.24 12.23 -9.84
N LEU A 397 -17.52 12.89 -10.98
CA LEU A 397 -16.96 14.22 -11.27
C LEU A 397 -17.38 15.27 -10.23
N SER A 398 -18.59 15.17 -9.66
CA SER A 398 -19.03 16.03 -8.56
C SER A 398 -18.17 15.81 -7.30
N GLY A 399 -17.88 14.55 -6.96
CA GLY A 399 -16.94 14.21 -5.89
C GLY A 399 -15.54 14.77 -6.13
N LEU A 400 -15.01 14.65 -7.36
CA LEU A 400 -13.73 15.26 -7.75
C LEU A 400 -13.76 16.79 -7.64
N ARG A 401 -14.87 17.45 -7.99
CA ARG A 401 -15.04 18.90 -7.78
C ARG A 401 -14.93 19.25 -6.30
N GLY A 402 -15.58 18.48 -5.43
CA GLY A 402 -15.49 18.65 -3.97
C GLY A 402 -14.05 18.53 -3.46
N MET A 403 -13.30 17.54 -3.93
CA MET A 403 -11.89 17.35 -3.59
C MET A 403 -11.00 18.48 -4.11
N ASN A 404 -11.12 18.86 -5.39
CA ASN A 404 -10.39 19.98 -5.98
C ASN A 404 -10.62 21.26 -5.19
N ARG A 405 -11.89 21.51 -4.84
CA ARG A 405 -12.28 22.67 -4.06
C ARG A 405 -11.66 22.69 -2.68
N THR A 406 -11.73 21.56 -1.96
CA THR A 406 -11.09 21.39 -0.64
C THR A 406 -9.59 21.62 -0.72
N THR A 407 -8.96 21.17 -1.80
CA THR A 407 -7.52 21.37 -2.06
C THR A 407 -7.19 22.86 -2.26
N ARG A 408 -7.97 23.58 -3.08
CA ARG A 408 -7.77 25.01 -3.33
C ARG A 408 -7.97 25.88 -2.07
N LEU A 409 -8.86 25.46 -1.17
CA LEU A 409 -9.11 26.14 0.10
C LEU A 409 -7.91 26.12 1.05
N ASP A 410 -6.93 25.23 0.88
CA ASP A 410 -5.71 25.24 1.68
C ASP A 410 -4.89 26.53 1.49
N GLY A 411 -4.93 27.11 0.28
CA GLY A 411 -4.35 28.42 0.01
C GLY A 411 -5.20 29.60 0.51
N MET A 412 -6.41 29.34 1.02
CA MET A 412 -7.39 30.36 1.40
C MET A 412 -8.05 30.05 2.77
N PRO A 413 -7.27 29.98 3.87
CA PRO A 413 -7.76 29.53 5.17
C PRO A 413 -8.93 30.37 5.72
N GLY A 414 -9.01 31.67 5.39
CA GLY A 414 -10.12 32.54 5.78
C GLY A 414 -11.47 32.18 5.16
N LEU A 415 -11.48 31.46 4.03
CA LEU A 415 -12.71 30.98 3.38
C LEU A 415 -13.15 29.60 3.88
N ARG A 416 -12.25 28.84 4.54
CA ARG A 416 -12.52 27.47 4.98
C ARG A 416 -13.71 27.35 5.94
N TYR A 417 -13.99 28.37 6.75
CA TYR A 417 -15.13 28.39 7.69
C TYR A 417 -16.50 28.33 7.01
N TRP A 418 -16.59 28.73 5.75
CA TRP A 418 -17.82 28.71 4.96
C TRP A 418 -18.06 27.36 4.28
N TRP A 419 -17.23 26.36 4.60
CA TRP A 419 -17.14 25.09 3.88
C TRP A 419 -17.32 23.84 4.74
N GLY A 420 -17.43 24.01 6.07
CA GLY A 420 -17.18 22.97 7.07
C GLY A 420 -18.18 21.80 7.15
N GLU A 421 -19.24 21.78 6.34
CA GLU A 421 -20.35 20.81 6.45
C GLU A 421 -20.70 20.16 5.09
N GLY A 422 -19.80 20.23 4.10
CA GLY A 422 -20.03 19.61 2.77
C GLY A 422 -20.93 20.42 1.83
N GLU A 423 -21.63 21.45 2.32
CA GLU A 423 -22.43 22.36 1.50
C GLU A 423 -21.66 23.60 1.04
N ALA A 424 -21.80 23.90 -0.24
CA ALA A 424 -21.05 24.90 -0.97
C ALA A 424 -21.88 26.16 -1.21
N PHE A 425 -21.89 27.11 -0.29
CA PHE A 425 -22.66 28.35 -0.46
C PHE A 425 -21.92 29.44 -1.25
N LEU A 426 -20.61 29.30 -1.46
CA LEU A 426 -19.81 30.26 -2.24
C LEU A 426 -19.52 29.72 -3.64
N SER A 427 -19.48 30.63 -4.60
CA SER A 427 -19.11 30.33 -5.99
C SER A 427 -17.61 30.00 -6.11
N ASP A 428 -17.28 29.04 -6.99
CA ASP A 428 -15.89 28.73 -7.38
C ASP A 428 -15.13 29.94 -7.92
N ASN A 429 -15.83 30.96 -8.41
CA ASN A 429 -15.21 32.22 -8.87
C ASN A 429 -14.37 32.88 -7.78
N VAL A 430 -14.76 32.73 -6.51
CA VAL A 430 -13.98 33.27 -5.37
C VAL A 430 -12.62 32.58 -5.28
N LEU A 431 -12.57 31.26 -5.55
CA LEU A 431 -11.34 30.47 -5.55
C LEU A 431 -10.45 30.76 -6.77
N ASN A 432 -11.03 31.23 -7.88
CA ASN A 432 -10.32 31.55 -9.12
C ASN A 432 -9.75 32.98 -9.16
N SER A 433 -10.15 33.86 -8.23
CA SER A 433 -9.88 35.31 -8.30
C SER A 433 -8.43 35.74 -8.01
N GLN A 434 -7.52 34.82 -7.69
CA GLN A 434 -6.10 35.11 -7.39
C GLN A 434 -5.08 34.44 -8.33
N GLY A 435 -5.42 34.23 -9.61
CA GLY A 435 -4.45 33.76 -10.61
C GLY A 435 -4.11 32.27 -10.54
N ALA A 436 -4.90 31.47 -9.82
CA ALA A 436 -4.86 30.01 -9.93
C ALA A 436 -5.44 29.61 -11.30
N GLU A 437 -4.66 28.91 -12.12
CA GLU A 437 -5.16 28.33 -13.38
C GLU A 437 -6.44 27.53 -13.12
N GLN A 438 -7.40 27.67 -14.02
CA GLN A 438 -8.57 26.82 -14.03
C GLN A 438 -8.08 25.41 -14.34
N ASP A 439 -8.20 24.48 -13.39
CA ASP A 439 -8.02 23.06 -13.72
C ASP A 439 -9.20 22.70 -14.61
N THR A 440 -8.98 22.72 -15.92
CA THR A 440 -10.04 22.49 -16.92
C THR A 440 -10.44 21.02 -16.95
N ASP A 441 -9.54 20.12 -16.51
CA ASP A 441 -9.76 18.68 -16.48
C ASP A 441 -9.55 18.09 -15.08
N LEU A 442 -10.65 17.92 -14.33
CA LEU A 442 -10.66 17.35 -12.99
C LEU A 442 -10.17 15.91 -12.93
N TYR A 443 -10.41 15.13 -13.98
CA TYR A 443 -10.00 13.74 -14.00
C TYR A 443 -8.47 13.64 -14.18
N ALA A 444 -7.89 14.47 -15.04
CA ALA A 444 -6.44 14.56 -15.18
C ALA A 444 -5.76 14.95 -13.84
N SER A 445 -6.30 15.92 -13.11
CA SER A 445 -5.80 16.31 -11.78
C SER A 445 -5.95 15.19 -10.75
N TYR A 446 -7.05 14.44 -10.81
CA TYR A 446 -7.24 13.24 -10.00
C TYR A 446 -6.18 12.19 -10.30
N VAL A 447 -5.93 11.86 -11.58
CA VAL A 447 -4.90 10.88 -11.96
C VAL A 447 -3.49 11.33 -11.54
N LEU A 448 -3.16 12.62 -11.67
CA LEU A 448 -1.90 13.17 -11.15
C LEU A 448 -1.78 13.06 -9.63
N SER A 449 -2.88 13.25 -8.92
CA SER A 449 -2.96 13.00 -7.48
C SER A 449 -2.74 11.52 -7.15
N GLU A 450 -3.37 10.61 -7.87
CA GLU A 450 -3.15 9.16 -7.68
C GLU A 450 -1.72 8.74 -7.99
N TYR A 451 -1.10 9.28 -9.05
CA TYR A 451 0.32 9.09 -9.37
C TYR A 451 1.26 9.48 -8.21
N ARG A 452 0.92 10.52 -7.45
CA ARG A 452 1.67 10.92 -6.24
C ARG A 452 1.35 10.00 -5.06
N LYS A 453 0.09 9.61 -4.87
CA LYS A 453 -0.35 8.74 -3.77
C LYS A 453 0.25 7.34 -3.87
N VAL A 454 0.31 6.74 -5.07
CA VAL A 454 0.86 5.38 -5.23
C VAL A 454 2.28 5.27 -4.68
N GLN A 455 3.09 6.33 -4.81
CA GLN A 455 4.47 6.41 -4.29
C GLN A 455 4.56 6.43 -2.76
N GLN A 456 3.56 6.96 -2.08
CA GLN A 456 3.52 7.09 -0.61
C GLN A 456 2.66 6.03 0.09
N TYR A 457 1.85 5.29 -0.68
CA TYR A 457 0.96 4.27 -0.16
C TYR A 457 1.21 2.91 -0.85
N ASN A 458 0.65 2.65 -2.04
CA ASN A 458 0.67 1.35 -2.72
C ASN A 458 2.09 0.78 -2.84
N VAL A 459 2.93 1.37 -3.70
CA VAL A 459 4.25 0.77 -4.01
C VAL A 459 5.20 0.85 -2.81
N TRP A 460 4.95 1.77 -1.87
CA TRP A 460 5.71 1.85 -0.63
C TRP A 460 5.54 0.59 0.20
N HIS A 461 4.30 0.24 0.57
CA HIS A 461 4.10 -0.91 1.44
C HIS A 461 4.33 -2.23 0.70
N GLU A 462 3.96 -2.33 -0.59
CA GLU A 462 4.21 -3.53 -1.40
C GLU A 462 5.70 -3.88 -1.48
N ASP A 463 6.58 -2.88 -1.67
CA ASP A 463 8.03 -3.09 -1.64
C ASP A 463 8.51 -3.56 -0.27
N ARG A 464 8.08 -2.87 0.80
CA ARG A 464 8.60 -3.10 2.17
C ARG A 464 8.15 -4.44 2.75
N THR A 465 6.88 -4.79 2.56
CA THR A 465 6.34 -6.06 3.10
C THR A 465 6.94 -7.25 2.36
N ALA A 466 7.12 -7.16 1.04
CA ALA A 466 7.77 -8.21 0.25
C ALA A 466 9.26 -8.33 0.59
N ALA A 467 9.98 -7.21 0.60
CA ALA A 467 11.41 -7.20 0.90
C ALA A 467 11.72 -7.68 2.32
N GLY A 468 10.83 -7.50 3.29
CA GLY A 468 10.97 -8.07 4.63
C GLY A 468 11.00 -9.60 4.70
N SER A 469 10.60 -10.27 3.61
CA SER A 469 10.66 -11.73 3.46
C SER A 469 11.62 -12.18 2.36
N GLY A 470 12.48 -11.28 1.84
CA GLY A 470 13.34 -11.59 0.69
C GLY A 470 12.54 -11.94 -0.57
N VAL A 471 11.42 -11.25 -0.82
CA VAL A 471 10.56 -11.42 -1.99
C VAL A 471 10.48 -10.10 -2.76
N GLU A 472 10.41 -10.19 -4.08
CA GLU A 472 10.16 -9.05 -4.96
C GLU A 472 8.71 -8.93 -5.41
N ALA A 473 8.04 -7.85 -5.00
CA ALA A 473 6.76 -7.45 -5.56
C ALA A 473 6.91 -6.93 -7.00
N ARG A 474 6.06 -7.42 -7.90
CA ARG A 474 5.94 -7.02 -9.31
C ARG A 474 4.50 -6.57 -9.60
N VAL A 475 4.35 -5.40 -10.22
CA VAL A 475 3.08 -4.65 -10.36
C VAL A 475 2.78 -4.33 -11.83
N PRO A 476 2.21 -5.28 -12.61
CA PRO A 476 2.06 -5.13 -14.06
C PRO A 476 1.19 -3.96 -14.51
N PHE A 477 0.27 -3.49 -13.65
CA PHE A 477 -0.58 -2.33 -13.96
C PHE A 477 0.17 -1.00 -13.92
N LEU A 478 1.39 -0.95 -13.36
CA LEU A 478 2.28 0.23 -13.40
C LEU A 478 3.25 0.19 -14.59
N ASP A 479 2.91 -0.50 -15.68
CA ASP A 479 3.58 -0.25 -16.95
C ASP A 479 3.18 1.13 -17.46
N HIS A 480 4.16 2.00 -17.65
CA HIS A 480 3.92 3.36 -18.14
C HIS A 480 3.12 3.39 -19.44
N ARG A 481 3.27 2.40 -20.33
CA ARG A 481 2.51 2.35 -21.60
C ARG A 481 1.01 2.22 -21.35
N ILE A 482 0.62 1.46 -20.32
CA ILE A 482 -0.79 1.28 -19.93
C ILE A 482 -1.32 2.59 -19.34
N VAL A 483 -0.56 3.20 -18.44
CA VAL A 483 -0.96 4.44 -17.77
C VAL A 483 -1.01 5.62 -18.76
N GLU A 484 -0.05 5.73 -19.68
CA GLU A 484 -0.06 6.72 -20.75
C GLU A 484 -1.30 6.54 -21.65
N LEU A 485 -1.65 5.29 -22.00
CA LEU A 485 -2.84 5.00 -22.79
C LEU A 485 -4.11 5.45 -22.07
N THR A 486 -4.29 5.10 -20.79
CA THR A 486 -5.51 5.47 -20.05
C THR A 486 -5.58 6.97 -19.76
N SER A 487 -4.45 7.62 -19.48
CA SER A 487 -4.38 9.08 -19.33
C SER A 487 -4.68 9.84 -20.62
N SER A 488 -4.42 9.24 -21.79
CA SER A 488 -4.72 9.84 -23.10
C SER A 488 -6.19 9.71 -23.54
N ILE A 489 -7.06 9.04 -22.77
CA ILE A 489 -8.47 8.86 -23.15
C ILE A 489 -9.19 10.23 -23.19
N PRO A 490 -9.79 10.61 -24.34
CA PRO A 490 -10.58 11.84 -24.48
C PRO A 490 -11.75 11.89 -23.50
N GLU A 491 -12.09 13.10 -23.01
CA GLU A 491 -13.13 13.31 -21.99
C GLU A 491 -14.44 12.61 -22.32
N HIS A 492 -14.87 12.66 -23.59
CA HIS A 492 -16.13 12.08 -24.05
C HIS A 492 -16.17 10.53 -24.01
N LEU A 493 -15.02 9.85 -23.96
CA LEU A 493 -14.91 8.39 -23.86
C LEU A 493 -14.71 7.90 -22.42
N ARG A 494 -14.29 8.76 -21.49
CA ARG A 494 -14.01 8.36 -20.09
C ARG A 494 -15.21 7.71 -19.38
N PRO A 495 -16.46 8.20 -19.48
CA PRO A 495 -17.60 7.51 -18.89
C PRO A 495 -17.80 6.07 -19.41
N ARG A 496 -17.45 5.83 -20.69
CA ARG A 496 -17.61 4.53 -21.34
C ARG A 496 -16.48 3.56 -21.01
N LEU A 497 -15.26 4.07 -20.79
CA LEU A 497 -14.05 3.26 -20.64
C LEU A 497 -13.58 3.15 -19.19
N LEU A 498 -13.78 4.16 -18.36
CA LEU A 498 -13.17 4.27 -17.04
C LEU A 498 -14.18 4.14 -15.89
N TRP A 499 -15.47 4.07 -16.18
CA TRP A 499 -16.46 3.72 -15.14
C TRP A 499 -16.30 2.24 -14.73
N ASP A 500 -16.01 1.97 -13.46
CA ASP A 500 -15.82 0.62 -12.89
C ASP A 500 -14.86 -0.26 -13.72
N LYS A 501 -13.70 0.30 -14.08
CA LYS A 501 -12.65 -0.42 -14.84
C LYS A 501 -13.15 -1.05 -16.13
N ARG A 502 -14.13 -0.47 -16.79
CA ARG A 502 -14.78 -1.08 -17.97
C ARG A 502 -13.80 -1.38 -19.11
N ILE A 503 -12.77 -0.57 -19.31
CA ILE A 503 -11.67 -0.83 -20.26
C ILE A 503 -10.97 -2.15 -19.95
N LEU A 504 -10.64 -2.40 -18.68
CA LEU A 504 -10.05 -3.66 -18.24
C LEU A 504 -11.04 -4.81 -18.46
N ARG A 505 -12.29 -4.67 -17.98
CA ARG A 505 -13.32 -5.71 -18.11
C ARG A 505 -13.56 -6.12 -19.56
N GLU A 506 -13.57 -5.18 -20.50
CA GLU A 506 -13.79 -5.47 -21.92
C GLU A 506 -12.54 -5.99 -22.62
N ALA A 507 -11.36 -5.45 -22.30
CA ALA A 507 -10.11 -5.86 -22.94
C ALA A 507 -9.77 -7.32 -22.65
N VAL A 508 -10.10 -7.81 -21.44
CA VAL A 508 -9.67 -9.13 -20.98
C VAL A 508 -10.78 -10.00 -20.39
N GLY A 509 -12.03 -9.55 -20.36
CA GLY A 509 -13.14 -10.30 -19.77
C GLY A 509 -13.34 -11.68 -20.37
N SER A 510 -12.99 -11.86 -21.65
CA SER A 510 -13.01 -13.16 -22.33
C SER A 510 -11.91 -14.14 -21.88
N ARG A 511 -10.89 -13.64 -21.17
CA ARG A 511 -9.76 -14.44 -20.65
C ARG A 511 -10.04 -15.04 -19.28
N VAL A 512 -11.08 -14.57 -18.58
CA VAL A 512 -11.50 -15.04 -17.25
C VAL A 512 -12.93 -15.58 -17.32
N PRO A 513 -13.36 -16.43 -16.37
CA PRO A 513 -14.76 -16.85 -16.32
C PRO A 513 -15.70 -15.65 -16.16
N ARG A 514 -16.89 -15.73 -16.76
CA ARG A 514 -17.90 -14.66 -16.70
C ARG A 514 -18.19 -14.18 -15.27
N ARG A 515 -18.22 -15.12 -14.31
CA ARG A 515 -18.39 -14.84 -12.86
C ARG A 515 -17.37 -13.83 -12.32
N ILE A 516 -16.14 -13.81 -12.85
CA ILE A 516 -15.10 -12.86 -12.46
C ILE A 516 -15.24 -11.55 -13.22
N ALA A 517 -15.46 -11.62 -14.54
CA ALA A 517 -15.57 -10.44 -15.39
C ALA A 517 -16.73 -9.50 -14.97
N GLU A 518 -17.84 -10.07 -14.49
CA GLU A 518 -19.05 -9.35 -14.09
C GLU A 518 -19.13 -9.07 -12.58
N ARG A 519 -18.15 -9.51 -11.77
CA ARG A 519 -18.17 -9.29 -10.32
C ARG A 519 -18.00 -7.79 -10.03
N PRO A 520 -18.92 -7.16 -9.29
CA PRO A 520 -18.76 -5.78 -8.82
C PRO A 520 -17.51 -5.65 -7.96
N LYS A 521 -16.90 -4.46 -7.95
CA LYS A 521 -15.80 -4.20 -7.02
C LYS A 521 -16.35 -4.18 -5.59
N VAL A 522 -15.70 -4.93 -4.70
CA VAL A 522 -15.91 -4.84 -3.26
C VAL A 522 -14.64 -4.29 -2.61
N PRO A 523 -14.74 -3.45 -1.57
CA PRO A 523 -13.55 -3.07 -0.81
C PRO A 523 -12.96 -4.29 -0.10
N PHE A 524 -11.63 -4.35 -0.05
CA PHE A 524 -10.91 -5.55 0.39
C PHE A 524 -10.86 -5.70 1.92
N PHE A 525 -10.73 -4.57 2.64
CA PHE A 525 -10.64 -4.51 4.12
C PHE A 525 -11.73 -3.64 4.76
N TYR A 526 -12.62 -3.09 3.95
CA TYR A 526 -13.63 -2.12 4.33
C TYR A 526 -15.02 -2.62 3.92
N GLY A 527 -16.07 -2.18 4.62
CA GLY A 527 -17.45 -2.70 4.46
C GLY A 527 -17.88 -3.58 5.64
N ASN A 528 -18.77 -4.56 5.41
CA ASN A 528 -19.43 -5.32 6.47
C ASN A 528 -18.48 -6.07 7.43
N GLY A 529 -17.23 -6.34 7.02
CA GLY A 529 -16.22 -7.01 7.86
C GLY A 529 -15.20 -6.08 8.53
N THR A 530 -15.41 -4.76 8.51
CA THR A 530 -14.44 -3.77 9.01
C THR A 530 -14.10 -4.01 10.49
N HIS A 531 -15.08 -4.41 11.31
CA HIS A 531 -14.92 -4.65 12.75
C HIS A 531 -13.87 -5.73 13.05
N HIS A 532 -13.65 -6.70 12.15
CA HIS A 532 -12.59 -7.70 12.34
C HIS A 532 -11.20 -7.05 12.30
N ALA A 533 -10.97 -6.19 11.32
CA ALA A 533 -9.70 -5.50 11.11
C ALA A 533 -9.46 -4.41 12.18
N TYR A 534 -10.47 -3.61 12.48
CA TYR A 534 -10.38 -2.58 13.52
C TYR A 534 -10.33 -3.17 14.92
N GLY A 535 -11.03 -4.27 15.16
CA GLY A 535 -10.93 -5.03 16.39
C GLY A 535 -9.52 -5.52 16.69
N MET A 536 -8.80 -5.99 15.66
CA MET A 536 -7.37 -6.34 15.78
C MET A 536 -6.54 -5.13 16.24
N LEU A 537 -6.73 -3.95 15.65
CA LEU A 537 -5.98 -2.75 16.03
C LEU A 537 -6.31 -2.28 17.46
N VAL A 538 -7.58 -2.32 17.86
CA VAL A 538 -8.00 -1.95 19.21
C VAL A 538 -7.43 -2.91 20.26
N ARG A 539 -7.46 -4.22 20.01
CA ARG A 539 -6.82 -5.22 20.88
C ARG A 539 -5.31 -5.01 20.96
N LEU A 540 -4.66 -4.74 19.82
CA LEU A 540 -3.23 -4.44 19.77
C LEU A 540 -2.89 -3.21 20.62
N MET A 541 -3.61 -2.11 20.44
CA MET A 541 -3.39 -0.87 21.22
C MET A 541 -3.67 -1.04 22.72
N ASN A 542 -4.54 -1.98 23.11
CA ASN A 542 -4.81 -2.32 24.52
C ASN A 542 -3.88 -3.39 25.11
N SER A 543 -3.11 -4.10 24.28
CA SER A 543 -2.24 -5.19 24.73
C SER A 543 -1.13 -4.74 25.67
N ASN A 544 -0.68 -5.64 26.55
CA ASN A 544 0.41 -5.41 27.52
C ASN A 544 0.27 -4.13 28.35
N GLY A 545 -0.95 -3.77 28.74
CA GLY A 545 -1.20 -2.52 29.47
C GLY A 545 -0.96 -1.27 28.61
N ARG A 546 -1.31 -1.33 27.32
CA ARG A 546 -1.15 -0.25 26.32
C ARG A 546 0.29 0.09 25.97
N GLU A 547 1.15 -0.91 25.94
CA GLU A 547 2.59 -0.74 25.71
C GLU A 547 2.90 0.17 24.52
N LEU A 548 2.30 -0.09 23.35
CA LEU A 548 2.55 0.71 22.14
C LEU A 548 2.09 2.16 22.27
N VAL A 549 0.94 2.38 22.91
CA VAL A 549 0.39 3.74 23.09
C VAL A 549 1.27 4.53 24.04
N GLU A 550 1.65 3.95 25.18
CA GLU A 550 2.48 4.63 26.17
C GLU A 550 3.89 4.92 25.63
N ARG A 551 4.46 4.01 24.82
CA ARG A 551 5.71 4.25 24.09
C ARG A 551 5.58 5.41 23.11
N ALA A 552 4.51 5.43 22.31
CA ALA A 552 4.26 6.50 21.35
C ALA A 552 4.11 7.88 22.03
N LEU A 553 3.42 7.93 23.18
CA LEU A 553 3.25 9.15 23.98
C LEU A 553 4.54 9.62 24.65
N ALA A 554 5.43 8.70 25.01
CA ALA A 554 6.74 9.00 25.60
C ALA A 554 7.81 9.37 24.56
N ALA A 555 7.50 9.26 23.27
CA ALA A 555 8.47 9.44 22.20
C ALA A 555 8.97 10.90 22.07
N PRO A 556 10.19 11.12 21.54
CA PRO A 556 10.72 12.46 21.31
C PRO A 556 9.79 13.35 20.48
N GLY A 557 9.41 14.50 21.05
CA GLY A 557 8.52 15.48 20.42
C GLY A 557 7.02 15.19 20.55
N ALA A 558 6.61 14.00 21.02
CA ALA A 558 5.21 13.61 21.10
C ALA A 558 4.37 14.58 21.93
N SER A 559 4.84 14.99 23.11
CA SER A 559 4.11 15.90 24.02
C SER A 559 3.81 17.29 23.44
N THR A 560 4.45 17.67 22.33
CA THR A 560 4.14 18.92 21.61
C THR A 560 2.91 18.78 20.71
N TYR A 561 2.65 17.57 20.19
CA TYR A 561 1.65 17.32 19.16
C TYR A 561 0.49 16.43 19.64
N LEU A 562 0.72 15.58 20.65
CA LEU A 562 -0.20 14.57 21.11
C LEU A 562 -0.75 14.91 22.50
N ASP A 563 -2.07 14.84 22.63
CA ASP A 563 -2.75 14.91 23.93
C ASP A 563 -2.97 13.49 24.48
N ALA A 564 -2.21 13.15 25.53
CA ALA A 564 -2.18 11.81 26.07
C ALA A 564 -3.54 11.36 26.64
N ASP A 565 -4.27 12.26 27.29
CA ASP A 565 -5.55 11.93 27.93
C ASP A 565 -6.64 11.71 26.88
N SER A 566 -6.68 12.53 25.83
CA SER A 566 -7.59 12.37 24.70
C SER A 566 -7.33 11.08 23.93
N ILE A 567 -6.06 10.70 23.75
CA ILE A 567 -5.68 9.42 23.11
C ILE A 567 -6.16 8.22 23.94
N ARG A 568 -5.90 8.22 25.25
CA ARG A 568 -6.34 7.14 26.15
C ARG A 568 -7.86 7.07 26.24
N GLN A 569 -8.54 8.22 26.29
CA GLN A 569 -9.99 8.29 26.29
C GLN A 569 -10.59 7.83 24.97
N GLY A 570 -10.03 8.24 23.83
CA GLY A 570 -10.42 7.76 22.50
C GLY A 570 -10.32 6.25 22.39
N LEU A 571 -9.23 5.66 22.89
CA LEU A 571 -9.08 4.21 22.93
C LEU A 571 -10.11 3.53 23.85
N ASN A 572 -10.38 4.08 25.04
CA ASN A 572 -11.47 3.58 25.90
C ASN A 572 -12.81 3.61 25.15
N ASN A 573 -13.04 4.67 24.39
CA ASN A 573 -14.24 4.85 23.59
C ASN A 573 -14.32 3.89 22.41
N PHE A 574 -13.30 3.11 22.05
CA PHE A 574 -13.41 2.05 21.03
C PHE A 574 -13.82 0.68 21.61
N GLY A 575 -13.84 0.52 22.94
CA GLY A 575 -14.30 -0.70 23.60
C GLY A 575 -13.34 -1.88 23.40
N GLU A 576 -13.86 -3.12 23.48
CA GLU A 576 -13.06 -4.34 23.41
C GLU A 576 -12.78 -4.85 21.97
N GLY A 577 -12.83 -3.95 20.98
CA GLY A 577 -12.45 -4.26 19.60
C GLY A 577 -13.60 -4.70 18.69
N THR A 578 -14.73 -4.01 18.78
CA THR A 578 -15.91 -4.19 17.91
C THR A 578 -16.28 -2.91 17.18
N SER A 579 -15.40 -1.91 17.18
CA SER A 579 -15.66 -0.61 16.60
C SER A 579 -15.40 -0.62 15.09
N ASP A 580 -16.39 -0.18 14.31
CA ASP A 580 -16.26 0.10 12.87
C ASP A 580 -15.82 1.56 12.59
N SER A 581 -15.57 2.36 13.62
CA SER A 581 -15.19 3.76 13.43
C SER A 581 -13.84 3.89 12.69
N PRO A 582 -13.77 4.66 11.59
CA PRO A 582 -12.51 4.99 10.91
C PRO A 582 -11.47 5.68 11.81
N SER A 583 -11.93 6.26 12.93
CA SER A 583 -11.08 6.86 13.95
C SER A 583 -10.10 5.87 14.59
N VAL A 584 -10.39 4.56 14.54
CA VAL A 584 -9.46 3.52 15.01
C VAL A 584 -8.17 3.54 14.20
N GLU A 585 -8.29 3.59 12.86
CA GLU A 585 -7.14 3.62 11.97
C GLU A 585 -6.37 4.93 12.11
N LEU A 586 -7.08 6.06 12.26
CA LEU A 586 -6.47 7.36 12.53
C LEU A 586 -5.65 7.34 13.84
N LEU A 587 -6.20 6.78 14.91
CA LEU A 587 -5.47 6.64 16.17
C LEU A 587 -4.24 5.74 16.02
N MET A 588 -4.37 4.62 15.32
CA MET A 588 -3.24 3.73 15.05
C MET A 588 -2.13 4.45 14.27
N ARG A 589 -2.48 5.27 13.27
CA ARG A 589 -1.51 6.10 12.52
C ARG A 589 -0.78 7.07 13.45
N ILE A 590 -1.48 7.73 14.37
CA ILE A 590 -0.89 8.62 15.39
C ILE A 590 0.07 7.85 16.31
N VAL A 591 -0.34 6.67 16.80
CA VAL A 591 0.52 5.80 17.61
C VAL A 591 1.78 5.42 16.81
N ASN A 592 1.64 5.01 15.55
CA ASN A 592 2.77 4.69 14.68
C ASN A 592 3.74 5.86 14.48
N MET A 593 3.26 7.11 14.42
CA MET A 593 4.16 8.29 14.40
C MET A 593 5.03 8.36 15.64
N GLY A 594 4.44 8.17 16.82
CA GLY A 594 5.19 8.15 18.08
C GLY A 594 6.19 6.99 18.13
N LEU A 595 5.79 5.80 17.66
CA LEU A 595 6.69 4.65 17.56
C LEU A 595 7.86 4.93 16.61
N LEU A 596 7.62 5.55 15.45
CA LEU A 596 8.68 5.95 14.52
C LEU A 596 9.61 7.02 15.13
N ALA A 597 9.05 7.97 15.90
CA ALA A 597 9.84 8.97 16.62
C ALA A 597 10.75 8.35 17.69
N GLU A 598 10.24 7.35 18.43
CA GLU A 598 11.05 6.57 19.37
C GLU A 598 12.16 5.80 18.63
N MET A 599 11.79 5.02 17.60
CA MET A 599 12.72 4.18 16.84
C MET A 599 13.75 4.97 16.04
N ALA A 600 13.45 6.23 15.68
CA ALA A 600 14.43 7.16 15.14
C ALA A 600 15.65 7.24 16.06
N THR A 601 15.44 7.36 17.37
CA THR A 601 16.53 7.50 18.37
C THR A 601 17.04 6.16 18.90
N SER A 602 16.18 5.15 19.02
CA SER A 602 16.51 3.81 19.51
C SER A 602 16.02 2.75 18.52
N ALA A 603 16.77 2.56 17.43
CA ALA A 603 16.37 1.68 16.34
C ALA A 603 16.38 0.21 16.78
N PRO A 604 15.30 -0.55 16.52
CA PRO A 604 15.32 -2.00 16.71
C PRO A 604 16.21 -2.66 15.65
N ARG A 605 16.91 -3.74 16.02
CA ARG A 605 17.65 -4.57 15.05
C ARG A 605 16.69 -5.56 14.40
N LEU A 606 16.59 -5.56 13.07
CA LEU A 606 15.69 -6.46 12.34
C LEU A 606 16.15 -7.92 12.36
N GLU A 607 17.46 -8.18 12.42
CA GLU A 607 18.05 -9.53 12.33
C GLU A 607 17.89 -10.37 13.60
N SER A 608 17.71 -9.76 14.77
CA SER A 608 17.60 -10.46 16.06
C SER A 608 16.16 -10.73 16.51
N MET A 609 15.18 -10.47 15.65
CA MET A 609 13.76 -10.59 15.97
C MET A 609 13.25 -11.90 15.39
N ASP A 610 12.89 -12.85 16.26
CA ASP A 610 12.27 -14.13 15.88
C ASP A 610 11.17 -13.86 14.84
N THR A 611 11.15 -14.62 13.74
CA THR A 611 10.13 -14.49 12.69
C THR A 611 8.72 -14.83 13.17
N GLY A 612 8.58 -15.26 14.42
CA GLY A 612 7.33 -15.56 15.08
C GLY A 612 6.69 -16.82 14.51
N THR A 613 5.63 -17.28 15.16
CA THR A 613 4.89 -18.47 14.70
C THR A 613 4.32 -18.25 13.32
N VAL A 614 4.47 -19.27 12.50
CA VAL A 614 4.05 -19.34 11.12
C VAL A 614 2.54 -19.38 11.05
N ARG A 615 1.95 -18.66 10.10
CA ARG A 615 0.50 -18.70 9.87
C ARG A 615 0.07 -20.10 9.42
N THR A 616 -1.08 -20.53 9.90
CA THR A 616 -1.71 -21.75 9.39
C THR A 616 -2.40 -21.45 8.06
N GLU A 617 -2.44 -22.46 7.18
CA GLU A 617 -3.30 -22.45 6.01
C GLU A 617 -4.51 -23.34 6.27
N LEU A 618 -5.67 -22.94 5.74
CA LEU A 618 -6.81 -23.83 5.63
C LEU A 618 -6.65 -24.66 4.35
N ARG A 619 -6.27 -25.93 4.50
CA ARG A 619 -6.17 -26.87 3.35
C ARG A 619 -7.57 -27.30 2.94
N VAL A 620 -8.06 -26.72 1.86
CA VAL A 620 -9.42 -26.95 1.38
C VAL A 620 -9.57 -28.40 0.91
N HIS A 621 -10.21 -29.23 1.72
CA HIS A 621 -10.71 -30.53 1.29
C HIS A 621 -12.22 -30.41 1.04
N SER A 622 -12.58 -30.03 -0.19
CA SER A 622 -13.92 -30.04 -0.79
C SER A 622 -15.02 -29.09 -0.25
N ASP A 623 -14.95 -28.56 0.97
CA ASP A 623 -15.99 -27.64 1.49
C ASP A 623 -15.40 -26.46 2.29
N LEU A 624 -14.81 -25.49 1.57
CA LEU A 624 -14.28 -24.25 2.15
C LEU A 624 -15.37 -23.48 2.92
N LEU A 625 -16.61 -23.47 2.43
CA LEU A 625 -17.72 -22.73 3.03
C LEU A 625 -18.05 -23.27 4.43
N ALA A 626 -18.22 -24.59 4.58
CA ALA A 626 -18.52 -25.20 5.86
C ALA A 626 -17.37 -25.10 6.87
N GLU A 627 -16.13 -25.15 6.42
CA GLU A 627 -14.95 -25.01 7.30
C GLU A 627 -14.78 -23.57 7.77
N THR A 628 -14.84 -22.61 6.85
CA THR A 628 -14.72 -21.20 7.20
C THR A 628 -15.90 -20.75 8.07
N GLN A 629 -17.11 -21.32 7.85
CA GLN A 629 -18.28 -21.09 8.70
C GLN A 629 -18.01 -21.45 10.15
N LYS A 630 -17.39 -22.59 10.43
CA LYS A 630 -17.03 -22.97 11.81
C LYS A 630 -16.02 -22.02 12.45
N ILE A 631 -15.12 -21.43 11.66
CA ILE A 631 -14.03 -20.58 12.16
C ILE A 631 -14.52 -19.15 12.43
N PHE A 632 -15.33 -18.59 11.52
CA PHE A 632 -15.72 -17.19 11.55
C PHE A 632 -17.14 -16.93 12.06
N GLU A 633 -18.01 -17.96 12.14
CA GLU A 633 -19.36 -17.87 12.73
C GLU A 633 -19.41 -18.50 14.13
N ALA A 634 -18.30 -18.54 14.86
CA ALA A 634 -18.40 -18.58 16.31
C ALA A 634 -18.98 -17.23 16.74
N GLY A 635 -20.31 -17.13 16.76
CA GLY A 635 -21.02 -15.92 17.15
C GLY A 635 -20.55 -15.42 18.52
N ARG A 636 -20.81 -14.14 18.82
CA ARG A 636 -20.48 -13.61 20.14
C ARG A 636 -21.00 -14.56 21.20
N ASN A 637 -20.11 -15.00 22.10
CA ASN A 637 -20.53 -15.83 23.19
C ASN A 637 -21.24 -14.93 24.21
N TYR A 638 -22.53 -14.74 24.02
CA TYR A 638 -23.35 -13.89 24.88
C TYR A 638 -23.45 -14.53 26.27
N ASP A 639 -23.00 -13.79 27.29
CA ASP A 639 -23.31 -14.14 28.67
C ASP A 639 -24.82 -13.97 28.89
N LEU A 640 -25.52 -15.09 28.94
CA LEU A 640 -26.97 -15.13 29.15
C LEU A 640 -27.39 -14.53 30.51
N THR A 641 -26.44 -14.32 31.43
CA THR A 641 -26.65 -13.66 32.72
C THR A 641 -26.44 -12.15 32.68
N ALA A 642 -25.80 -11.61 31.63
CA ALA A 642 -25.63 -10.17 31.44
C ALA A 642 -26.96 -9.49 31.07
N VAL A 643 -27.08 -8.22 31.43
CA VAL A 643 -28.27 -7.39 31.18
C VAL A 643 -28.04 -6.57 29.91
N PRO A 644 -28.83 -6.78 28.83
CA PRO A 644 -28.83 -5.89 27.68
C PRO A 644 -29.41 -4.52 28.07
N VAL A 645 -28.78 -3.45 27.60
CA VAL A 645 -29.17 -2.06 27.82
C VAL A 645 -29.12 -1.32 26.49
N SER A 646 -30.21 -0.66 26.15
CA SER A 646 -30.29 0.18 24.94
C SER A 646 -29.43 1.44 25.10
N ALA A 647 -28.80 1.88 24.02
CA ALA A 647 -28.05 3.12 23.97
C ALA A 647 -28.94 4.32 24.34
N LYS A 648 -28.32 5.34 24.93
CA LYS A 648 -29.02 6.58 25.25
C LYS A 648 -29.39 7.29 23.95
N GLY A 649 -30.69 7.52 23.72
CA GLY A 649 -31.19 8.12 22.48
C GLY A 649 -31.77 7.11 21.49
N LEU A 650 -31.64 5.80 21.76
CA LEU A 650 -32.22 4.76 20.93
C LEU A 650 -33.74 4.67 21.10
N LEU A 651 -34.45 4.71 19.98
CA LEU A 651 -35.90 4.61 19.88
C LEU A 651 -36.25 3.48 18.91
N LEU A 652 -37.11 2.57 19.37
CA LEU A 652 -37.78 1.61 18.50
C LEU A 652 -39.14 2.20 18.09
N LEU A 653 -39.28 2.52 16.81
CA LEU A 653 -40.44 3.18 16.21
C LEU A 653 -41.18 2.22 15.28
N SER A 654 -42.47 2.46 15.06
CA SER A 654 -43.25 1.79 14.02
C SER A 654 -44.05 2.82 13.23
N ASP A 655 -44.30 2.54 11.95
CA ASP A 655 -45.16 3.36 11.12
C ASP A 655 -46.56 2.75 10.93
N ALA A 656 -47.42 3.45 10.18
CA ALA A 656 -48.77 3.00 9.87
C ALA A 656 -48.80 1.83 8.86
N SER A 657 -47.69 1.53 8.17
CA SER A 657 -47.50 0.40 7.26
C SER A 657 -47.28 -0.91 8.02
N GLY A 658 -46.82 -0.82 9.27
CA GLY A 658 -46.44 -1.95 10.11
C GLY A 658 -44.93 -2.20 10.13
N ASP A 659 -44.14 -1.39 9.42
CA ASP A 659 -42.68 -1.50 9.41
C ASP A 659 -42.12 -0.93 10.72
N TRP A 660 -41.05 -1.56 11.21
CA TRP A 660 -40.36 -1.14 12.42
C TRP A 660 -39.07 -0.41 12.05
N TYR A 661 -38.69 0.58 12.85
CA TYR A 661 -37.50 1.38 12.64
C TYR A 661 -36.73 1.48 13.93
N LEU A 662 -35.42 1.32 13.86
CA LEU A 662 -34.54 1.66 14.97
C LEU A 662 -33.90 3.01 14.68
N ALA A 663 -34.17 3.99 15.53
CA ALA A 663 -33.65 5.34 15.38
C ALA A 663 -32.76 5.72 16.56
N ASN A 664 -31.59 6.29 16.30
CA ASN A 664 -30.67 6.76 17.32
C ASN A 664 -30.43 8.27 17.13
N ASP A 665 -30.64 9.06 18.18
CA ASP A 665 -30.49 10.52 18.17
C ASP A 665 -31.19 11.23 16.98
N GLY A 666 -32.34 10.68 16.56
CA GLY A 666 -33.20 11.25 15.51
C GLY A 666 -32.90 10.80 14.08
N GLN A 667 -31.92 9.91 13.87
CA GLN A 667 -31.66 9.26 12.57
C GLN A 667 -32.12 7.81 12.58
N ILE A 668 -32.69 7.33 11.47
CA ILE A 668 -33.07 5.92 11.31
C ILE A 668 -31.81 5.12 10.96
N GLU A 669 -31.42 4.22 11.86
CA GLU A 669 -30.26 3.33 11.71
C GLU A 669 -30.65 2.02 11.00
N PHE A 670 -31.84 1.49 11.31
CA PHE A 670 -32.34 0.25 10.71
C PHE A 670 -33.82 0.34 10.34
N VAL A 671 -34.17 -0.32 9.23
CA VAL A 671 -35.53 -0.70 8.89
C VAL A 671 -35.67 -2.19 9.18
N LEU A 672 -36.63 -2.55 10.03
CA LEU A 672 -36.84 -3.89 10.55
C LEU A 672 -38.16 -4.44 10.03
N GLU A 673 -38.14 -5.69 9.58
CA GLU A 673 -39.35 -6.34 9.09
C GLU A 673 -40.39 -6.49 10.21
N PRO A 674 -41.70 -6.34 9.89
CA PRO A 674 -42.79 -6.59 10.81
C PRO A 674 -42.69 -7.99 11.44
N GLU A 675 -42.86 -8.10 12.76
CA GLU A 675 -42.83 -9.37 13.51
C GLU A 675 -41.49 -10.14 13.49
N SER A 676 -40.40 -9.51 13.05
CA SER A 676 -39.07 -10.14 13.09
C SER A 676 -38.67 -10.52 14.52
N PRO A 677 -37.95 -11.64 14.73
CA PRO A 677 -37.50 -12.07 16.05
C PRO A 677 -36.73 -10.98 16.82
N ILE A 678 -35.92 -10.16 16.15
CA ILE A 678 -35.15 -9.10 16.80
C ILE A 678 -36.03 -7.97 17.34
N VAL A 679 -37.12 -7.60 16.65
CA VAL A 679 -38.08 -6.58 17.14
C VAL A 679 -38.69 -7.03 18.47
N ARG A 680 -39.06 -8.30 18.60
CA ARG A 680 -39.59 -8.87 19.85
C ARG A 680 -38.56 -8.85 20.98
N VAL A 681 -37.29 -9.08 20.67
CA VAL A 681 -36.19 -8.97 21.64
C VAL A 681 -36.00 -7.51 22.07
N LEU A 682 -35.91 -6.57 21.13
CA LEU A 682 -35.74 -5.13 21.42
C LEU A 682 -36.87 -4.56 22.27
N GLN A 683 -38.11 -4.98 22.03
CA GLN A 683 -39.29 -4.59 22.84
C GLN A 683 -39.22 -5.07 24.31
N ARG A 684 -38.34 -6.02 24.61
CA ARG A 684 -38.17 -6.62 25.94
C ARG A 684 -36.89 -6.16 26.65
N ILE A 685 -36.05 -5.37 26.00
CA ILE A 685 -34.88 -4.76 26.63
C ILE A 685 -35.35 -3.63 27.54
N ASP A 686 -35.38 -3.91 28.85
CA ASP A 686 -35.77 -2.98 29.90
C ASP A 686 -34.56 -2.39 30.67
N GLY A 687 -33.34 -2.83 30.33
CA GLY A 687 -32.11 -2.44 31.02
C GLY A 687 -31.92 -3.05 32.41
N THR A 688 -32.73 -4.03 32.81
CA THR A 688 -32.66 -4.69 34.13
C THR A 688 -32.78 -6.22 34.07
N SER A 689 -33.43 -6.76 33.06
CA SER A 689 -33.63 -8.19 32.84
C SER A 689 -32.42 -8.80 32.13
N THR A 690 -32.02 -10.01 32.55
CA THR A 690 -30.91 -10.72 31.89
C THR A 690 -31.26 -11.12 30.46
N LEU A 691 -30.26 -11.29 29.59
CA LEU A 691 -30.48 -11.73 28.20
C LEU A 691 -31.27 -13.05 28.13
N ALA A 692 -31.02 -14.00 29.03
CA ALA A 692 -31.81 -15.23 29.13
C ALA A 692 -33.31 -14.95 29.34
N THR A 693 -33.62 -13.96 30.17
CA THR A 693 -34.99 -13.55 30.48
C THR A 693 -35.64 -12.84 29.30
N VAL A 694 -34.92 -11.88 28.69
CA VAL A 694 -35.36 -11.15 27.50
C VAL A 694 -35.70 -12.11 26.36
N LEU A 695 -34.80 -13.05 26.03
CA LEU A 695 -35.01 -14.04 24.97
C LEU A 695 -36.21 -14.95 25.26
N ARG A 696 -36.37 -15.38 26.52
CA ARG A 696 -37.49 -16.22 26.94
C ARG A 696 -38.83 -15.48 26.84
N GLU A 697 -38.89 -14.21 27.23
CA GLU A 697 -40.10 -13.39 27.19
C GLU A 697 -40.46 -12.93 25.77
N ALA A 698 -39.47 -12.84 24.88
CA ALA A 698 -39.67 -12.61 23.45
C ALA A 698 -40.12 -13.88 22.69
N ASP A 699 -40.02 -15.06 23.32
CA ASP A 699 -40.17 -16.38 22.67
C ASP A 699 -39.24 -16.54 21.46
N VAL A 700 -37.95 -16.26 21.68
CA VAL A 700 -36.90 -16.24 20.67
C VAL A 700 -35.67 -16.99 21.17
N LYS A 701 -35.07 -17.82 20.31
CA LYS A 701 -33.78 -18.45 20.60
C LYS A 701 -32.66 -17.50 20.18
N LEU A 702 -31.58 -17.41 20.96
CA LEU A 702 -30.42 -16.56 20.65
C LEU A 702 -29.95 -16.72 19.20
N LYS A 703 -29.78 -17.96 18.73
CA LYS A 703 -29.36 -18.27 17.36
C LYS A 703 -30.26 -17.67 16.25
N ALA A 704 -31.51 -17.35 16.55
CA ALA A 704 -32.46 -16.77 15.58
C ALA A 704 -32.41 -15.24 15.51
N VAL A 705 -31.60 -14.60 16.37
CA VAL A 705 -31.39 -13.14 16.43
C VAL A 705 -29.91 -12.78 16.57
N GLU A 706 -29.03 -13.76 16.43
CA GLU A 706 -27.61 -13.61 16.76
C GLU A 706 -26.94 -12.60 15.83
N GLU A 707 -27.28 -12.64 14.54
CA GLU A 707 -26.75 -11.72 13.52
C GLU A 707 -27.25 -10.28 13.75
N GLU A 708 -28.54 -10.09 13.99
CA GLU A 708 -29.09 -8.76 14.23
C GLU A 708 -28.65 -8.21 15.59
N LEU A 709 -28.54 -9.06 16.62
CA LEU A 709 -28.02 -8.67 17.93
C LEU A 709 -26.54 -8.30 17.84
N ASP A 710 -25.74 -9.05 17.08
CA ASP A 710 -24.33 -8.71 16.81
C ASP A 710 -24.22 -7.32 16.16
N ALA A 711 -25.01 -7.05 15.11
CA ALA A 711 -25.04 -5.74 14.45
C ALA A 711 -25.42 -4.60 15.41
N LEU A 712 -26.40 -4.81 16.29
CA LEU A 712 -26.81 -3.82 17.30
C LEU A 712 -25.72 -3.57 18.34
N VAL A 713 -24.96 -4.58 18.71
CA VAL A 713 -23.86 -4.44 19.67
C VAL A 713 -22.62 -3.82 19.01
N ASP A 714 -22.33 -4.17 17.76
CA ASP A 714 -21.27 -3.56 16.95
C ASP A 714 -21.47 -2.05 16.83
N GLN A 715 -22.70 -1.62 16.54
CA GLN A 715 -23.09 -0.21 16.47
C GLN A 715 -23.34 0.44 17.84
N ARG A 716 -23.15 -0.31 18.93
CA ARG A 716 -23.38 0.14 20.32
C ARG A 716 -24.79 0.63 20.60
N LEU A 717 -25.77 0.18 19.82
CA LEU A 717 -27.18 0.44 20.06
C LEU A 717 -27.68 -0.45 21.21
N VAL A 718 -27.11 -1.65 21.38
CA VAL A 718 -27.32 -2.50 22.55
C VAL A 718 -25.99 -2.79 23.23
N LEU A 719 -25.93 -2.59 24.54
CA LEU A 719 -24.76 -2.85 25.38
C LEU A 719 -25.10 -3.94 26.40
N PHE A 720 -24.10 -4.67 26.88
CA PHE A 720 -24.28 -5.67 27.93
C PHE A 720 -23.54 -5.22 29.18
N VAL A 721 -24.24 -5.18 30.31
CA VAL A 721 -23.65 -4.92 31.63
C VAL A 721 -23.71 -6.17 32.49
N ALA A 722 -22.65 -6.39 33.27
CA ALA A 722 -22.50 -7.53 34.18
C ALA A 722 -23.35 -7.38 35.45
#